data_AF-A0A9Q9RXQ7-F1
#
_entry.id   AF-A0A9Q9RXQ7-F1
#
_cell.length_a   1.000
_cell.length_b   1.000
_cell.length_c   1.000
_cell.angle_alpha   90.00
_cell.angle_beta   90.00
_cell.angle_gamma   90.00
#
_symmetry.space_group_name_H-M   'P 1'
#
loop_
_entity.id
_entity.type
_entity.pdbx_description
1 polymer ?
#
loop_
_entity_poly.entity_id
_entity_poly.type
_entity_poly.pdbx_seq_one_letter_code
_entity_poly.pdbx_strand_id
1 'polypeptide(L)'
;MSKRNLLLCFDAFGTLIRPVRPVAQQYADVARQCGFTNFDDDELQAAFKSSFKQESKKNPNYGKETGLGATNWWTNVIHNTFTSLAKDDKPLPKDLAPRLLHRFASKEGYETEPSLVEAFKKLRRNPPQEFDSLVIGVITNSDDRIPSILSSLGLAVSPLRYGTKSDLTKLNDKTYDIDFHCMSYDVGVEKPDKRIFGAAEHMLAQIISARSGKNLSESEGEISRWKKVYVGDDYSKDVLGSFNADWNPVLLDPKDECESIADLKHWRSSANDRPEGKICKIEDHPDATLDGSVMAAINISVIEAHRLNIPTSQEQAIPLSLLDSTTANFSNASAIWLFEKPTRDDFNLAYHLRESLAWTLRFYPQWGGHLKAVKSTDGTVSPEAKSFPPHARRFGRLYAHYGTDNDPGVEFIHAKCDATLESLYPANRTSKQPFWKCDSSVFQKFVALVTIAQPLRDIVKDKNDQLYPLLAIQMTELSCGGFVLALNGAHPLADATTLLAFIKHWANESRQGLGSNPPASMSVFNPALLDNQATGDINANEPDLDTIQRARSLPMHRYDWWHQDSTPPWPFKIPSPFDKQNLEPVGKPMPWAEWNVAESVSNYVVHLSQEQVICLWKRANKNSSQKLSQHDAILSHIWSCIARARGLEKDTDPIHCDLVYGVRSSFQLKEDFFGSPVVMMNIELPACQVANPSSITQVATQVRNTLKTISDPSNMAAHLHSLAFEKSPQRIWQAFLGRRHILVTTWARAGIYDVDFGFGSMCRYAEGVVPEMDGNVLIKEASGPLGKYWTDNGVDISIHIRSRDMERLIRDPLLFPVDA
;
A
#
# COMPACT_ATOMS: atom_id res chain seq x y z
N MET A 1 3.66 -10.99 -45.46
CA MET A 1 4.44 -10.94 -44.21
C MET A 1 4.74 -12.38 -43.81
N SER A 2 5.97 -12.70 -43.36
CA SER A 2 6.26 -14.04 -42.84
C SER A 2 5.38 -14.30 -41.61
N LYS A 3 4.73 -15.47 -41.56
CA LYS A 3 3.94 -15.88 -40.39
C LYS A 3 4.86 -16.00 -39.17
N ARG A 4 4.30 -15.81 -37.96
CA ARG A 4 5.06 -15.84 -36.70
C ARG A 4 4.98 -17.23 -36.07
N ASN A 5 5.84 -17.55 -35.11
CA ASN A 5 5.69 -18.77 -34.29
C ASN A 5 5.08 -18.42 -32.93
N LEU A 6 4.35 -19.34 -32.29
CA LEU A 6 3.68 -19.13 -31.01
C LEU A 6 4.11 -20.16 -29.96
N LEU A 7 4.64 -19.64 -28.85
CA LEU A 7 4.80 -20.38 -27.59
C LEU A 7 3.65 -19.98 -26.68
N LEU A 8 2.75 -20.92 -26.40
CA LEU A 8 1.58 -20.72 -25.55
C LEU A 8 1.73 -21.55 -24.28
N CYS A 9 1.94 -20.90 -23.14
CA CYS A 9 2.06 -21.59 -21.86
C CYS A 9 0.88 -21.29 -20.95
N PHE A 10 0.55 -22.24 -20.07
CA PHE A 10 -0.56 -22.12 -19.12
C PHE A 10 -0.06 -22.32 -17.68
N ASP A 11 -0.69 -21.66 -16.70
CA ASP A 11 -0.68 -22.17 -15.32
C ASP A 11 -1.51 -23.46 -15.22
N ALA A 12 -1.23 -24.28 -14.19
CA ALA A 12 -2.03 -25.47 -13.93
C ALA A 12 -3.25 -25.16 -13.05
N PHE A 13 -3.07 -24.63 -11.84
CA PHE A 13 -4.15 -24.52 -10.85
C PHE A 13 -5.02 -23.30 -11.09
N GLY A 14 -6.35 -23.46 -11.06
CA GLY A 14 -7.26 -22.36 -11.36
C GLY A 14 -7.36 -22.01 -12.85
N THR A 15 -6.42 -22.50 -13.67
CA THR A 15 -6.41 -22.33 -15.14
C THR A 15 -6.77 -23.62 -15.88
N LEU A 16 -5.99 -24.70 -15.73
CA LEU A 16 -6.24 -25.99 -16.38
C LEU A 16 -6.98 -26.97 -15.46
N ILE A 17 -6.69 -26.93 -14.16
CA ILE A 17 -7.22 -27.87 -13.17
C ILE A 17 -7.71 -27.16 -11.90
N ARG A 18 -8.74 -27.71 -11.27
CA ARG A 18 -9.21 -27.29 -9.95
C ARG A 18 -9.57 -28.52 -9.09
N PRO A 19 -9.45 -28.44 -7.75
CA PRO A 19 -9.86 -29.56 -6.90
C PRO A 19 -11.34 -29.88 -7.11
N VAL A 20 -11.69 -31.18 -7.21
CA VAL A 20 -13.10 -31.60 -7.34
C VAL A 20 -13.94 -31.16 -6.14
N ARG A 21 -13.31 -31.10 -4.97
CA ARG A 21 -13.87 -30.71 -3.67
C ARG A 21 -12.78 -30.06 -2.82
N PRO A 22 -13.11 -29.32 -1.74
CA PRO A 22 -12.13 -28.79 -0.81
C PRO A 22 -11.10 -29.84 -0.35
N VAL A 23 -9.82 -29.49 -0.34
CA VAL A 23 -8.71 -30.42 -0.06
C VAL A 23 -8.88 -31.14 1.29
N ALA A 24 -9.24 -30.40 2.35
CA ALA A 24 -9.48 -30.98 3.67
C ALA A 24 -10.59 -32.04 3.67
N GLN A 25 -11.69 -31.81 2.93
CA GLN A 25 -12.77 -32.78 2.80
C GLN A 25 -12.32 -34.05 2.08
N GLN A 26 -11.51 -33.89 1.03
CA GLN A 26 -10.93 -35.05 0.34
C GLN A 26 -9.95 -35.83 1.24
N TYR A 27 -9.20 -35.14 2.10
CA TYR A 27 -8.35 -35.75 3.13
C TYR A 27 -9.20 -36.55 4.12
N ALA A 28 -10.29 -35.96 4.62
CA ALA A 28 -11.20 -36.59 5.55
C ALA A 28 -11.86 -37.85 4.95
N ASP A 29 -12.30 -37.78 3.69
CA ASP A 29 -12.91 -38.92 2.99
C ASP A 29 -11.94 -40.11 2.88
N VAL A 30 -10.71 -39.87 2.46
CA VAL A 30 -9.72 -40.95 2.33
C VAL A 30 -9.35 -41.50 3.71
N ALA A 31 -9.23 -40.64 4.73
CA ALA A 31 -8.98 -41.07 6.10
C ALA A 31 -10.10 -41.98 6.63
N ARG A 32 -11.37 -41.59 6.44
CA ARG A 32 -12.54 -42.38 6.83
C ARG A 32 -12.59 -43.71 6.08
N GLN A 33 -12.27 -43.72 4.79
CA GLN A 33 -12.14 -44.96 3.99
C GLN A 33 -11.01 -45.88 4.47
N CYS A 34 -9.97 -45.32 5.08
CA CYS A 34 -8.88 -46.07 5.70
C CYS A 34 -9.18 -46.50 7.15
N GLY A 35 -10.39 -46.24 7.67
CA GLY A 35 -10.79 -46.57 9.04
C GLY A 35 -10.34 -45.57 10.10
N PHE A 36 -9.81 -44.40 9.71
CA PHE A 36 -9.50 -43.31 10.62
C PHE A 36 -10.68 -42.33 10.63
N THR A 37 -11.50 -42.34 11.70
CA THR A 37 -12.77 -41.62 11.76
C THR A 37 -12.91 -40.68 12.96
N ASN A 38 -11.99 -40.75 13.93
CA ASN A 38 -12.11 -40.04 15.21
C ASN A 38 -11.46 -38.63 15.16
N PHE A 39 -11.94 -37.78 14.26
CA PHE A 39 -11.53 -36.37 14.15
C PHE A 39 -12.69 -35.52 13.63
N ASP A 40 -12.70 -34.25 13.97
CA ASP A 40 -13.59 -33.26 13.38
C ASP A 40 -12.99 -32.64 12.10
N ASP A 41 -13.83 -32.26 11.13
CA ASP A 41 -13.36 -31.74 9.83
C ASP A 41 -12.69 -30.36 9.96
N ASP A 42 -13.12 -29.53 10.91
CA ASP A 42 -12.49 -28.22 11.19
C ASP A 42 -11.13 -28.41 11.90
N GLU A 43 -11.06 -29.37 12.83
CA GLU A 43 -9.79 -29.80 13.46
C GLU A 43 -8.80 -30.29 12.39
N LEU A 44 -9.26 -31.10 11.43
CA LEU A 44 -8.44 -31.58 10.33
C LEU A 44 -7.96 -30.45 9.42
N GLN A 45 -8.82 -29.48 9.12
CA GLN A 45 -8.42 -28.32 8.33
C GLN A 45 -7.34 -27.50 9.04
N ALA A 46 -7.46 -27.29 10.35
CA ALA A 46 -6.45 -26.60 11.15
C ALA A 46 -5.12 -27.39 11.22
N ALA A 47 -5.19 -28.70 11.47
CA ALA A 47 -4.05 -29.60 11.52
C ALA A 47 -3.29 -29.66 10.18
N PHE A 48 -4.01 -29.72 9.06
CA PHE A 48 -3.43 -29.68 7.72
C PHE A 48 -2.69 -28.36 7.47
N LYS A 49 -3.31 -27.21 7.76
CA LYS A 49 -2.68 -25.90 7.61
C LYS A 49 -1.40 -25.77 8.44
N SER A 50 -1.45 -26.26 9.69
CA SER A 50 -0.29 -26.27 10.58
C SER A 50 0.84 -27.15 10.04
N SER A 51 0.52 -28.39 9.66
CA SER A 51 1.49 -29.36 9.14
C SER A 51 2.13 -28.91 7.84
N PHE A 52 1.32 -28.36 6.91
CA PHE A 52 1.81 -27.77 5.67
C PHE A 52 2.79 -26.62 5.95
N LYS A 53 2.41 -25.66 6.81
CA LYS A 53 3.27 -24.51 7.15
C LYS A 53 4.60 -24.94 7.78
N GLN A 54 4.57 -25.93 8.67
CA GLN A 54 5.77 -26.46 9.31
C GLN A 54 6.68 -27.17 8.31
N GLU A 55 6.11 -28.03 7.47
CA GLU A 55 6.88 -28.78 6.47
C GLU A 55 7.44 -27.85 5.38
N SER A 56 6.70 -26.82 4.94
CA SER A 56 7.19 -25.80 4.01
C SER A 56 8.35 -25.00 4.58
N LYS A 57 8.34 -24.70 5.88
CA LYS A 57 9.44 -24.01 6.55
C LYS A 57 10.67 -24.90 6.71
N LYS A 58 10.47 -26.18 7.05
CA LYS A 58 11.55 -27.14 7.31
C LYS A 58 12.21 -27.65 6.03
N ASN A 59 11.40 -27.91 5.00
CA ASN A 59 11.79 -28.48 3.73
C ASN A 59 11.20 -27.61 2.59
N PRO A 60 11.80 -26.45 2.26
CA PRO A 60 11.27 -25.56 1.23
C PRO A 60 11.17 -26.22 -0.15
N ASN A 61 10.34 -25.63 -1.01
CA ASN A 61 10.09 -26.07 -2.39
C ASN A 61 9.82 -27.58 -2.49
N TYR A 62 8.82 -28.06 -1.74
CA TYR A 62 8.40 -29.46 -1.68
C TYR A 62 9.56 -30.45 -1.39
N GLY A 63 10.53 -30.02 -0.58
CA GLY A 63 11.68 -30.85 -0.21
C GLY A 63 12.73 -31.00 -1.31
N LYS A 64 12.72 -30.14 -2.33
CA LYS A 64 13.78 -30.11 -3.35
C LYS A 64 15.12 -29.71 -2.75
N GLU A 65 15.14 -28.62 -1.98
CA GLU A 65 16.37 -28.02 -1.43
C GLU A 65 17.06 -28.95 -0.43
N THR A 66 16.28 -29.76 0.28
CA THR A 66 16.78 -30.70 1.29
C THR A 66 17.02 -32.10 0.75
N GLY A 67 16.76 -32.35 -0.54
CA GLY A 67 16.86 -33.68 -1.16
C GLY A 67 15.80 -34.69 -0.69
N LEU A 68 14.78 -34.25 0.05
CA LEU A 68 13.71 -35.09 0.58
C LEU A 68 12.84 -35.68 -0.53
N GLY A 69 12.57 -34.90 -1.58
CA GLY A 69 11.67 -35.28 -2.67
C GLY A 69 10.19 -35.00 -2.36
N ALA A 70 9.42 -34.62 -3.39
CA ALA A 70 8.03 -34.18 -3.23
C ALA A 70 7.13 -35.26 -2.61
N THR A 71 7.33 -36.54 -2.96
CA THR A 71 6.57 -37.66 -2.39
C THR A 71 6.74 -37.76 -0.87
N ASN A 72 7.98 -37.73 -0.38
CA ASN A 72 8.26 -37.81 1.06
C ASN A 72 7.81 -36.53 1.78
N TRP A 73 7.96 -35.38 1.13
CA TRP A 73 7.47 -34.10 1.64
C TRP A 73 5.97 -34.14 1.92
N TRP A 74 5.16 -34.57 0.94
CA TRP A 74 3.71 -34.71 1.12
C TRP A 74 3.34 -35.84 2.09
N THR A 75 4.13 -36.91 2.12
CA THR A 75 3.98 -37.99 3.11
C THR A 75 4.13 -37.42 4.53
N ASN A 76 5.11 -36.57 4.78
CA ASN A 76 5.27 -35.89 6.08
C ASN A 76 4.09 -35.00 6.42
N VAL A 77 3.61 -34.18 5.47
CA VAL A 77 2.41 -33.34 5.70
C VAL A 77 1.22 -34.20 6.09
N ILE A 78 0.96 -35.28 5.37
CA ILE A 78 -0.14 -36.21 5.65
C ILE A 78 0.01 -36.83 7.03
N HIS A 79 1.18 -37.42 7.32
CA HIS A 79 1.42 -38.05 8.62
C HIS A 79 1.29 -37.05 9.78
N ASN A 80 1.96 -35.90 9.71
CA ASN A 80 1.90 -34.89 10.77
C ASN A 80 0.46 -34.38 10.99
N THR A 81 -0.31 -34.23 9.91
CA THR A 81 -1.73 -33.84 10.00
C THR A 81 -2.50 -34.85 10.83
N PHE A 82 -2.46 -36.14 10.47
CA PHE A 82 -3.27 -37.15 11.15
C PHE A 82 -2.70 -37.60 12.49
N THR A 83 -1.39 -37.54 12.71
CA THR A 83 -0.76 -37.81 14.01
C THR A 83 -1.21 -36.77 15.04
N SER A 84 -1.34 -35.49 14.65
CA SER A 84 -1.83 -34.45 15.57
C SER A 84 -3.29 -34.62 15.97
N LEU A 85 -4.07 -35.38 15.19
CA LEU A 85 -5.49 -35.66 15.42
C LEU A 85 -5.73 -37.02 16.10
N ALA A 86 -4.69 -37.87 16.20
CA ALA A 86 -4.80 -39.16 16.83
C ALA A 86 -4.97 -38.99 18.35
N LYS A 87 -6.17 -39.31 18.86
CA LYS A 87 -6.50 -39.22 20.30
C LYS A 87 -5.93 -40.39 21.12
N ASP A 88 -5.47 -41.45 20.44
CA ASP A 88 -4.81 -42.62 21.02
C ASP A 88 -3.45 -42.83 20.32
N ASP A 89 -2.45 -43.43 20.98
CA ASP A 89 -1.15 -43.84 20.40
C ASP A 89 -1.27 -44.97 19.34
N LYS A 90 -2.43 -45.10 18.68
CA LYS A 90 -2.65 -46.07 17.61
C LYS A 90 -1.90 -45.65 16.34
N PRO A 91 -1.23 -46.59 15.66
CA PRO A 91 -0.54 -46.28 14.42
C PRO A 91 -1.52 -45.85 13.33
N LEU A 92 -1.12 -44.86 12.53
CA LEU A 92 -1.91 -44.41 11.37
C LEU A 92 -2.08 -45.56 10.35
N PRO A 93 -3.23 -45.64 9.64
CA PRO A 93 -3.42 -46.64 8.60
C PRO A 93 -2.32 -46.54 7.53
N LYS A 94 -1.66 -47.67 7.24
CA LYS A 94 -0.51 -47.73 6.32
C LYS A 94 -0.83 -47.23 4.91
N ASP A 95 -2.08 -47.42 4.48
CA ASP A 95 -2.55 -47.03 3.15
C ASP A 95 -2.96 -45.55 3.04
N LEU A 96 -3.00 -44.80 4.15
CA LEU A 96 -3.54 -43.44 4.17
C LEU A 96 -2.76 -42.48 3.28
N ALA A 97 -1.45 -42.37 3.50
CA ALA A 97 -0.59 -41.50 2.69
C ALA A 97 -0.52 -41.97 1.22
N PRO A 98 -0.31 -43.26 0.91
CA PRO A 98 -0.36 -43.75 -0.47
C PRO A 98 -1.66 -43.42 -1.22
N ARG A 99 -2.82 -43.59 -0.58
CA ARG A 99 -4.14 -43.30 -1.20
C ARG A 99 -4.34 -41.80 -1.42
N LEU A 100 -3.92 -40.97 -0.48
CA LEU A 100 -4.00 -39.51 -0.64
C LEU A 100 -3.07 -39.01 -1.75
N LEU A 101 -1.84 -39.52 -1.80
CA LEU A 101 -0.90 -39.20 -2.88
C LEU A 101 -1.46 -39.62 -4.25
N HIS A 102 -2.05 -40.81 -4.36
CA HIS A 102 -2.70 -41.27 -5.60
C HIS A 102 -3.87 -40.37 -6.01
N ARG A 103 -4.75 -40.02 -5.06
CA ARG A 103 -5.88 -39.13 -5.32
C ARG A 103 -5.42 -37.79 -5.87
N PHE A 104 -4.46 -37.15 -5.19
CA PHE A 104 -3.89 -35.86 -5.59
C PHE A 104 -2.79 -35.96 -6.67
N ALA A 105 -2.69 -37.10 -7.36
CA ALA A 105 -1.90 -37.27 -8.58
C ALA A 105 -2.78 -37.63 -9.79
N SER A 106 -4.11 -37.57 -9.65
CA SER A 106 -5.06 -37.99 -10.68
C SER A 106 -6.36 -37.18 -10.69
N LYS A 107 -7.24 -37.51 -11.64
CA LYS A 107 -8.60 -36.98 -11.78
C LYS A 107 -9.52 -37.27 -10.58
N GLU A 108 -9.10 -38.13 -9.65
CA GLU A 108 -9.84 -38.31 -8.40
C GLU A 108 -9.77 -37.06 -7.51
N GLY A 109 -8.64 -36.35 -7.54
CA GLY A 109 -8.42 -35.14 -6.77
C GLY A 109 -8.83 -33.85 -7.48
N TYR A 110 -8.83 -33.88 -8.82
CA TYR A 110 -8.93 -32.70 -9.67
C TYR A 110 -9.88 -32.91 -10.85
N GLU A 111 -10.49 -31.81 -11.28
CA GLU A 111 -11.28 -31.71 -12.49
C GLU A 111 -10.74 -30.60 -13.40
N THR A 112 -11.19 -30.62 -14.66
CA THR A 112 -10.92 -29.63 -15.70
C THR A 112 -12.25 -29.14 -16.27
N GLU A 113 -12.26 -27.97 -16.91
CA GLU A 113 -13.45 -27.50 -17.61
C GLU A 113 -13.91 -28.50 -18.70
N PRO A 114 -15.23 -28.81 -18.83
CA PRO A 114 -15.74 -29.91 -19.65
C PRO A 114 -15.30 -29.91 -21.13
N SER A 115 -14.97 -28.73 -21.67
CA SER A 115 -14.55 -28.55 -23.07
C SER A 115 -13.06 -28.38 -23.26
N LEU A 116 -12.26 -28.29 -22.19
CA LEU A 116 -10.84 -27.93 -22.27
C LEU A 116 -10.02 -28.99 -23.03
N VAL A 117 -10.24 -30.26 -22.70
CA VAL A 117 -9.53 -31.38 -23.33
C VAL A 117 -9.79 -31.42 -24.84
N GLU A 118 -11.04 -31.20 -25.25
CA GLU A 118 -11.39 -31.15 -26.67
C GLU A 118 -10.87 -29.88 -27.34
N ALA A 119 -10.81 -28.75 -26.62
CA ALA A 119 -10.22 -27.51 -27.12
C ALA A 119 -8.72 -27.65 -27.39
N PHE A 120 -7.95 -28.29 -26.50
CA PHE A 120 -6.53 -28.59 -26.73
C PHE A 120 -6.34 -29.49 -27.95
N LYS A 121 -7.15 -30.56 -28.06
CA LYS A 121 -7.10 -31.48 -29.21
C LYS A 121 -7.45 -30.77 -30.52
N LYS A 122 -8.44 -29.87 -30.51
CA LYS A 122 -8.80 -29.03 -31.66
C LYS A 122 -7.71 -28.05 -32.02
N LEU A 123 -7.12 -27.37 -31.04
CA LEU A 123 -6.02 -26.43 -31.24
C LEU A 123 -4.80 -27.12 -31.87
N ARG A 124 -4.54 -28.39 -31.49
CA ARG A 124 -3.49 -29.20 -32.11
C ARG A 124 -3.80 -29.65 -33.53
N ARG A 125 -5.04 -30.07 -33.80
CA ARG A 125 -5.47 -30.49 -35.14
C ARG A 125 -5.55 -29.32 -36.12
N ASN A 126 -6.00 -28.17 -35.65
CA ASN A 126 -6.25 -26.96 -36.43
C ASN A 126 -5.53 -25.76 -35.78
N PRO A 127 -4.19 -25.69 -35.85
CA PRO A 127 -3.46 -24.55 -35.32
C PRO A 127 -3.88 -23.26 -36.06
N PRO A 128 -3.84 -22.09 -35.39
CA PRO A 128 -4.28 -20.85 -36.02
C PRO A 128 -3.44 -20.54 -37.26
N GLN A 129 -4.09 -20.22 -38.39
CA GLN A 129 -3.43 -20.04 -39.69
C GLN A 129 -2.39 -18.91 -39.72
N GLU A 130 -2.46 -18.00 -38.74
CA GLU A 130 -1.56 -16.87 -38.53
C GLU A 130 -0.16 -17.29 -38.05
N PHE A 131 -0.02 -18.51 -37.52
CA PHE A 131 1.24 -19.03 -37.00
C PHE A 131 1.77 -20.20 -37.81
N ASP A 132 3.09 -20.24 -38.02
CA ASP A 132 3.78 -21.35 -38.71
C ASP A 132 4.05 -22.53 -37.78
N SER A 133 4.25 -22.27 -36.48
CA SER A 133 4.50 -23.30 -35.49
C SER A 133 3.87 -22.95 -34.15
N LEU A 134 3.36 -23.97 -33.46
CA LEU A 134 2.77 -23.90 -32.14
C LEU A 134 3.53 -24.84 -31.19
N VAL A 135 3.91 -24.32 -30.03
CA VAL A 135 4.41 -25.09 -28.89
C VAL A 135 3.56 -24.73 -27.67
N ILE A 136 3.08 -25.75 -26.95
CA ILE A 136 2.27 -25.58 -25.75
C ILE A 136 3.01 -26.10 -24.53
N GLY A 137 3.16 -25.27 -23.50
CA GLY A 137 3.81 -25.64 -22.24
C GLY A 137 2.94 -25.40 -21.01
N VAL A 138 3.36 -25.96 -19.88
CA VAL A 138 2.81 -25.61 -18.56
C VAL A 138 3.92 -25.04 -17.70
N ILE A 139 3.69 -23.86 -17.13
CA ILE A 139 4.59 -23.22 -16.14
C ILE A 139 3.78 -23.04 -14.87
N THR A 140 4.18 -23.63 -13.74
CA THR A 140 3.31 -23.60 -12.54
C THR A 140 4.09 -23.69 -11.22
N ASN A 141 3.56 -23.04 -10.17
CA ASN A 141 4.12 -23.10 -8.81
C ASN A 141 3.66 -24.40 -8.12
N SER A 142 4.16 -25.53 -8.59
CA SER A 142 3.76 -26.85 -8.11
C SER A 142 4.94 -27.83 -8.02
N ASP A 143 4.62 -29.03 -7.58
CA ASP A 143 5.49 -30.19 -7.57
C ASP A 143 5.38 -31.02 -8.84
N ASP A 144 5.97 -32.21 -8.78
CA ASP A 144 6.20 -33.11 -9.89
C ASP A 144 4.97 -33.86 -10.42
N ARG A 145 3.80 -33.70 -9.80
CA ARG A 145 2.60 -34.49 -10.11
C ARG A 145 1.73 -33.95 -11.23
N ILE A 146 1.91 -32.68 -11.63
CA ILE A 146 1.07 -32.01 -12.64
C ILE A 146 0.93 -32.81 -13.95
N PRO A 147 1.99 -33.40 -14.54
CA PRO A 147 1.84 -34.20 -15.76
C PRO A 147 0.93 -35.42 -15.59
N SER A 148 0.98 -36.08 -14.43
CA SER A 148 0.12 -37.23 -14.11
C SER A 148 -1.34 -36.81 -14.00
N ILE A 149 -1.61 -35.68 -13.34
CA ILE A 149 -2.95 -35.14 -13.18
C ILE A 149 -3.56 -34.84 -14.55
N LEU A 150 -2.86 -34.07 -15.40
CA LEU A 150 -3.33 -33.70 -16.73
C LEU A 150 -3.52 -34.94 -17.65
N SER A 151 -2.63 -35.93 -17.56
CA SER A 151 -2.77 -37.19 -18.30
C SER A 151 -4.02 -37.96 -17.88
N SER A 152 -4.29 -38.05 -16.57
CA SER A 152 -5.46 -38.74 -16.05
C SER A 152 -6.78 -38.08 -16.42
N LEU A 153 -6.75 -36.77 -16.75
CA LEU A 153 -7.88 -35.99 -17.26
C LEU A 153 -8.08 -36.12 -18.77
N GLY A 154 -7.20 -36.84 -19.48
CA GLY A 154 -7.38 -37.21 -20.88
C GLY A 154 -6.61 -36.36 -21.90
N LEU A 155 -5.65 -35.55 -21.45
CA LEU A 155 -4.66 -34.88 -22.29
C LEU A 155 -3.47 -35.80 -22.59
N ALA A 156 -2.95 -35.76 -23.82
CA ALA A 156 -1.69 -36.40 -24.16
C ALA A 156 -0.52 -35.52 -23.70
N VAL A 157 0.10 -35.87 -22.59
CA VAL A 157 1.14 -35.05 -21.94
C VAL A 157 2.54 -35.57 -22.26
N SER A 158 3.41 -34.69 -22.76
CA SER A 158 4.81 -35.03 -23.06
C SER A 158 5.60 -35.36 -21.79
N PRO A 159 6.53 -36.34 -21.83
CA PRO A 159 7.44 -36.60 -20.71
C PRO A 159 8.50 -35.50 -20.54
N LEU A 160 8.61 -34.57 -21.50
CA LEU A 160 9.61 -33.53 -21.49
C LEU A 160 9.35 -32.55 -20.34
N ARG A 161 10.32 -32.47 -19.43
CA ARG A 161 10.21 -31.76 -18.16
C ARG A 161 11.54 -31.10 -17.84
N TYR A 162 11.50 -29.84 -17.42
CA TYR A 162 12.72 -29.11 -17.08
C TYR A 162 13.52 -29.86 -16.01
N GLY A 163 14.85 -29.93 -16.18
CA GLY A 163 15.76 -30.55 -15.22
C GLY A 163 15.78 -32.09 -15.21
N THR A 164 15.01 -32.77 -16.07
CA THR A 164 15.06 -34.25 -16.17
C THR A 164 15.76 -34.70 -17.46
N LYS A 165 16.46 -35.84 -17.40
CA LYS A 165 17.08 -36.45 -18.59
C LYS A 165 15.98 -37.05 -19.47
N SER A 166 15.56 -36.31 -20.49
CA SER A 166 14.56 -36.76 -21.46
C SER A 166 15.23 -37.15 -22.78
N ASP A 167 14.84 -38.30 -23.35
CA ASP A 167 15.31 -38.75 -24.65
C ASP A 167 14.55 -38.01 -25.76
N LEU A 168 15.18 -36.96 -26.30
CA LEU A 168 14.57 -36.09 -27.31
C LEU A 168 14.25 -36.83 -28.63
N THR A 169 14.87 -37.99 -28.89
CA THR A 169 14.62 -38.78 -30.10
C THR A 169 13.22 -39.40 -30.12
N LYS A 170 12.60 -39.59 -28.95
CA LYS A 170 11.24 -40.15 -28.79
C LYS A 170 10.12 -39.13 -28.99
N LEU A 171 10.44 -37.84 -29.12
CA LEU A 171 9.46 -36.77 -29.36
C LEU A 171 8.93 -36.75 -30.80
N ASN A 172 9.64 -37.35 -31.75
CA ASN A 172 9.32 -37.25 -33.18
C ASN A 172 8.15 -38.16 -33.63
N ASP A 173 7.83 -39.21 -32.86
CA ASP A 173 6.82 -40.21 -33.27
C ASP A 173 5.42 -40.00 -32.65
N LYS A 174 5.26 -39.03 -31.73
CA LYS A 174 3.99 -38.75 -31.06
C LYS A 174 3.70 -37.27 -30.95
N THR A 175 2.50 -36.88 -31.38
CA THR A 175 1.93 -35.56 -31.10
C THR A 175 1.35 -35.52 -29.68
N TYR A 176 1.82 -34.57 -28.88
CA TYR A 176 1.32 -34.30 -27.53
C TYR A 176 0.41 -33.06 -27.53
N ASP A 177 -0.58 -33.05 -26.64
CA ASP A 177 -1.41 -31.87 -26.37
C ASP A 177 -0.59 -30.82 -25.62
N ILE A 178 0.33 -31.23 -24.74
CA ILE A 178 1.27 -30.38 -23.99
C ILE A 178 2.70 -30.87 -24.26
N ASP A 179 3.56 -30.01 -24.79
CA ASP A 179 4.91 -30.35 -25.26
C ASP A 179 5.95 -30.40 -24.14
N PHE A 180 5.82 -29.57 -23.09
CA PHE A 180 6.77 -29.55 -21.97
C PHE A 180 6.18 -28.96 -20.68
N HIS A 181 6.92 -29.13 -19.58
CA HIS A 181 6.52 -28.66 -18.25
C HIS A 181 7.66 -28.01 -17.48
N CYS A 182 7.36 -26.90 -16.80
CA CYS A 182 8.24 -26.16 -15.88
C CYS A 182 7.51 -25.92 -14.54
N MET A 183 7.87 -26.70 -13.54
CA MET A 183 7.29 -26.65 -12.19
C MET A 183 8.29 -25.95 -11.29
N SER A 184 7.83 -25.16 -10.32
CA SER A 184 8.74 -24.51 -9.36
C SER A 184 9.63 -25.51 -8.62
N TYR A 185 9.14 -26.73 -8.40
CA TYR A 185 9.93 -27.84 -7.86
C TYR A 185 11.18 -28.18 -8.69
N ASP A 186 11.08 -28.16 -10.01
CA ASP A 186 12.20 -28.52 -10.89
C ASP A 186 13.14 -27.37 -11.17
N VAL A 187 12.57 -26.17 -11.32
CA VAL A 187 13.33 -24.96 -11.62
C VAL A 187 14.07 -24.46 -10.39
N GLY A 188 13.51 -24.69 -9.19
CA GLY A 188 14.07 -24.20 -7.93
C GLY A 188 13.56 -22.80 -7.53
N VAL A 189 12.68 -22.20 -8.33
CA VAL A 189 12.06 -20.90 -8.05
C VAL A 189 10.60 -20.91 -8.47
N GLU A 190 9.82 -20.02 -7.89
CA GLU A 190 8.40 -19.86 -8.19
C GLU A 190 8.14 -18.57 -8.97
N LYS A 191 7.07 -18.54 -9.77
CA LYS A 191 6.51 -17.29 -10.29
C LYS A 191 6.20 -16.36 -9.10
N PRO A 192 6.51 -15.05 -9.19
CA PRO A 192 6.83 -14.28 -10.40
C PRO A 192 8.33 -14.21 -10.79
N ASP A 193 9.21 -15.04 -10.24
CA ASP A 193 10.63 -15.00 -10.61
C ASP A 193 10.84 -15.34 -12.09
N LYS A 194 11.46 -14.43 -12.84
CA LYS A 194 11.68 -14.56 -14.30
C LYS A 194 12.43 -15.82 -14.70
N ARG A 195 13.23 -16.43 -13.81
CA ARG A 195 14.01 -17.64 -14.11
C ARG A 195 13.12 -18.84 -14.48
N ILE A 196 11.88 -18.90 -13.98
CA ILE A 196 10.94 -19.98 -14.35
C ILE A 196 10.41 -19.86 -15.79
N PHE A 197 10.31 -18.63 -16.31
CA PHE A 197 9.98 -18.39 -17.71
C PHE A 197 11.20 -18.62 -18.61
N GLY A 198 12.40 -18.27 -18.13
CA GLY A 198 13.66 -18.63 -18.80
C GLY A 198 13.85 -20.14 -18.92
N ALA A 199 13.41 -20.93 -17.93
CA ALA A 199 13.38 -22.39 -18.03
C ALA A 199 12.46 -22.86 -19.18
N ALA A 200 11.30 -22.24 -19.36
CA ALA A 200 10.39 -22.54 -20.47
C ALA A 200 10.98 -22.17 -21.84
N GLU A 201 11.73 -21.06 -21.93
CA GLU A 201 12.47 -20.70 -23.14
C GLU A 201 13.55 -21.73 -23.48
N HIS A 202 14.26 -22.25 -22.48
CA HIS A 202 15.20 -23.35 -22.67
C HIS A 202 14.50 -24.62 -23.17
N MET A 203 13.33 -24.96 -22.65
CA MET A 203 12.54 -26.09 -23.15
C MET A 203 12.09 -25.88 -24.60
N LEU A 204 11.70 -24.65 -24.98
CA LEU A 204 11.39 -24.32 -26.37
C LEU A 204 12.62 -24.53 -27.27
N ALA A 205 13.81 -24.10 -26.85
CA ALA A 205 15.05 -24.30 -27.62
C ALA A 205 15.32 -25.79 -27.91
N GLN A 206 15.13 -26.66 -26.91
CA GLN A 206 15.27 -28.10 -27.08
C GLN A 206 14.29 -28.67 -28.10
N ILE A 207 13.04 -28.19 -28.10
CA ILE A 207 12.01 -28.60 -29.06
C ILE A 207 12.36 -28.10 -30.48
N ILE A 208 12.81 -26.86 -30.64
CA ILE A 208 13.23 -26.30 -31.93
C ILE A 208 14.41 -27.11 -32.49
N SER A 209 15.42 -27.39 -31.65
CA SER A 209 16.59 -28.19 -32.03
C SER A 209 16.17 -29.59 -32.50
N ALA A 210 15.29 -30.26 -31.75
CA ALA A 210 14.79 -31.60 -32.11
C ALA A 210 13.98 -31.61 -33.42
N ARG A 211 13.16 -30.58 -33.68
CA ARG A 211 12.33 -30.50 -34.89
C ARG A 211 13.09 -30.05 -36.14
N SER A 212 14.10 -29.19 -35.99
CA SER A 212 14.82 -28.58 -37.12
C SER A 212 16.18 -29.23 -37.43
N GLY A 213 16.68 -30.11 -36.54
CA GLY A 213 18.00 -30.73 -36.67
C GLY A 213 19.18 -29.77 -36.40
N LYS A 214 18.90 -28.54 -35.95
CA LYS A 214 19.91 -27.53 -35.59
C LYS A 214 20.50 -27.81 -34.22
N ASN A 215 21.70 -27.27 -33.96
CA ASN A 215 22.27 -27.32 -32.61
C ASN A 215 21.47 -26.42 -31.64
N LEU A 216 21.64 -26.64 -30.33
CA LEU A 216 20.88 -25.94 -29.30
C LEU A 216 21.15 -24.42 -29.29
N SER A 217 22.40 -24.00 -29.52
CA SER A 217 22.78 -22.58 -29.54
C SER A 217 22.12 -21.80 -30.69
N GLU A 218 22.00 -22.41 -31.86
CA GLU A 218 21.28 -21.81 -32.99
C GLU A 218 19.78 -21.70 -32.67
N SER A 219 19.24 -22.70 -31.98
CA SER A 219 17.83 -22.74 -31.59
C SER A 219 17.49 -21.70 -30.51
N GLU A 220 18.41 -21.40 -29.59
CA GLU A 220 18.26 -20.34 -28.58
C GLU A 220 18.18 -18.94 -29.23
N GLY A 221 18.96 -18.69 -30.29
CA GLY A 221 18.88 -17.44 -31.06
C GLY A 221 17.54 -17.20 -31.74
N GLU A 222 16.79 -18.27 -32.04
CA GLU A 222 15.47 -18.18 -32.69
C GLU A 222 14.34 -17.83 -31.73
N ILE A 223 14.48 -18.01 -30.42
CA ILE A 223 13.42 -17.78 -29.41
C ILE A 223 12.88 -16.36 -29.48
N SER A 224 13.75 -15.37 -29.73
CA SER A 224 13.38 -13.95 -29.87
C SER A 224 12.32 -13.69 -30.96
N ARG A 225 12.18 -14.60 -31.94
CA ARG A 225 11.20 -14.51 -33.03
C ARG A 225 9.86 -15.16 -32.70
N TRP A 226 9.76 -15.88 -31.59
CA TRP A 226 8.52 -16.51 -31.14
C TRP A 226 7.68 -15.50 -30.35
N LYS A 227 6.39 -15.44 -30.66
CA LYS A 227 5.42 -14.78 -29.78
C LYS A 227 5.23 -15.67 -28.56
N LYS A 228 5.56 -15.16 -27.37
CA LYS A 228 5.46 -15.89 -26.11
C LYS A 228 4.22 -15.41 -25.37
N VAL A 229 3.27 -16.29 -25.10
CA VAL A 229 2.00 -16.00 -24.42
C VAL A 229 1.89 -16.87 -23.18
N TYR A 230 1.50 -16.28 -22.06
CA TYR A 230 1.27 -16.99 -20.82
C TYR A 230 -0.16 -16.77 -20.31
N VAL A 231 -0.90 -17.84 -20.05
CA VAL A 231 -2.29 -17.82 -19.59
C VAL A 231 -2.35 -18.31 -18.14
N GLY A 232 -2.90 -17.52 -17.23
CA GLY A 232 -3.02 -17.88 -15.81
C GLY A 232 -4.21 -17.23 -15.11
N ASP A 233 -4.41 -17.52 -13.82
CA ASP A 233 -5.53 -17.01 -13.00
C ASP A 233 -5.08 -16.03 -11.89
N ASP A 234 -3.77 -15.87 -11.66
CA ASP A 234 -3.20 -15.02 -10.61
C ASP A 234 -2.47 -13.81 -11.20
N TYR A 235 -2.96 -12.60 -10.94
CA TYR A 235 -2.37 -11.37 -11.49
C TYR A 235 -0.90 -11.17 -11.07
N SER A 236 -0.53 -11.45 -9.82
CA SER A 236 0.83 -11.22 -9.34
C SER A 236 1.80 -12.24 -9.91
N LYS A 237 1.42 -13.52 -9.91
CA LYS A 237 2.30 -14.61 -10.34
C LYS A 237 2.32 -14.76 -11.85
N ASP A 238 1.17 -14.66 -12.49
CA ASP A 238 1.01 -15.01 -13.91
C ASP A 238 1.14 -13.79 -14.79
N VAL A 239 0.43 -12.70 -14.47
CA VAL A 239 0.47 -11.48 -15.28
C VAL A 239 1.79 -10.74 -15.07
N LEU A 240 2.11 -10.31 -13.85
CA LEU A 240 3.37 -9.61 -13.59
C LEU A 240 4.59 -10.51 -13.79
N GLY A 241 4.50 -11.79 -13.40
CA GLY A 241 5.61 -12.73 -13.58
C GLY A 241 6.00 -12.92 -15.04
N SER A 242 5.02 -13.16 -15.92
CA SER A 242 5.29 -13.34 -17.35
C SER A 242 5.63 -12.01 -18.05
N PHE A 243 4.98 -10.90 -17.69
CA PHE A 243 5.31 -9.58 -18.20
C PHE A 243 6.77 -9.18 -17.90
N ASN A 244 7.22 -9.38 -16.65
CA ASN A 244 8.61 -9.10 -16.23
C ASN A 244 9.64 -10.05 -16.87
N ALA A 245 9.19 -11.13 -17.52
CA ALA A 245 10.02 -12.03 -18.30
C ALA A 245 9.97 -11.75 -19.81
N ASP A 246 9.34 -10.65 -20.24
CA ASP A 246 9.11 -10.28 -21.64
C ASP A 246 8.18 -11.27 -22.39
N TRP A 247 7.15 -11.77 -21.70
CA TRP A 247 6.07 -12.56 -22.27
C TRP A 247 4.76 -11.76 -22.32
N ASN A 248 3.82 -12.18 -23.16
CA ASN A 248 2.49 -11.57 -23.27
C ASN A 248 1.54 -12.28 -22.30
N PRO A 249 1.10 -11.63 -21.21
CA PRO A 249 0.19 -12.24 -20.25
C PRO A 249 -1.25 -12.29 -20.76
N VAL A 250 -1.99 -13.31 -20.33
CA VAL A 250 -3.44 -13.44 -20.46
C VAL A 250 -3.97 -13.92 -19.11
N LEU A 251 -4.89 -13.16 -18.54
CA LEU A 251 -5.58 -13.53 -17.31
C LEU A 251 -6.89 -14.24 -17.68
N LEU A 252 -7.07 -15.47 -17.23
CA LEU A 252 -8.23 -16.31 -17.53
C LEU A 252 -9.22 -16.22 -16.36
N ASP A 253 -10.45 -15.78 -16.66
CA ASP A 253 -11.58 -15.76 -15.72
C ASP A 253 -12.66 -16.78 -16.13
N PRO A 254 -12.72 -17.98 -15.52
CA PRO A 254 -13.57 -19.08 -15.99
C PRO A 254 -15.09 -18.92 -15.81
N LYS A 255 -15.59 -17.87 -15.16
CA LYS A 255 -17.00 -17.81 -14.73
C LYS A 255 -17.87 -16.75 -15.40
N ASP A 256 -17.33 -15.94 -16.31
CA ASP A 256 -18.08 -14.86 -16.99
C ASP A 256 -18.86 -13.98 -15.99
N GLU A 257 -18.31 -13.80 -14.79
CA GLU A 257 -18.79 -12.85 -13.77
C GLU A 257 -17.94 -11.57 -13.75
N CYS A 258 -16.98 -11.47 -14.67
CA CYS A 258 -16.20 -10.27 -14.95
C CYS A 258 -16.90 -9.41 -16.00
N GLU A 259 -17.58 -8.35 -15.56
CA GLU A 259 -17.81 -7.18 -16.43
C GLU A 259 -16.58 -6.24 -16.42
N SER A 260 -15.60 -6.47 -15.53
CA SER A 260 -14.24 -5.91 -15.65
C SER A 260 -13.17 -6.72 -14.89
N ILE A 261 -11.89 -6.42 -15.16
CA ILE A 261 -10.70 -6.96 -14.48
C ILE A 261 -10.75 -6.82 -12.92
N ALA A 262 -11.62 -5.98 -12.35
CA ALA A 262 -11.78 -5.86 -10.88
C ALA A 262 -12.54 -7.04 -10.24
N ASP A 263 -13.40 -7.75 -10.98
CA ASP A 263 -14.29 -8.78 -10.41
C ASP A 263 -13.56 -10.12 -10.11
N LEU A 264 -12.39 -10.35 -10.72
CA LEU A 264 -11.48 -11.46 -10.43
C LEU A 264 -11.02 -11.53 -8.96
N LYS A 265 -11.07 -10.41 -8.22
CA LYS A 265 -10.72 -10.37 -6.79
C LYS A 265 -11.86 -10.87 -5.89
N HIS A 266 -13.09 -10.98 -6.38
CA HIS A 266 -14.26 -11.29 -5.54
C HIS A 266 -14.61 -12.80 -5.49
N TRP A 267 -14.14 -13.61 -6.45
CA TRP A 267 -14.67 -14.97 -6.67
C TRP A 267 -14.01 -16.15 -5.93
N ARG A 268 -13.17 -15.88 -4.90
CA ARG A 268 -12.50 -16.95 -4.10
C ARG A 268 -12.87 -17.00 -2.62
N SER A 269 -13.99 -16.43 -2.19
CA SER A 269 -14.52 -16.71 -0.86
C SER A 269 -16.01 -17.03 -0.84
N SER A 270 -16.28 -18.27 -0.45
CA SER A 270 -17.56 -18.89 -0.07
C SER A 270 -18.44 -19.48 -1.19
N ALA A 271 -18.81 -20.74 -0.94
CA ALA A 271 -19.61 -21.64 -1.73
C ALA A 271 -21.06 -21.68 -1.18
N ASN A 272 -21.95 -22.29 -1.98
CA ASN A 272 -23.40 -22.53 -1.80
C ASN A 272 -24.23 -21.41 -2.46
N ASP A 273 -25.04 -21.58 -3.50
CA ASP A 273 -25.74 -22.75 -4.07
C ASP A 273 -25.95 -22.58 -5.59
N ARG A 274 -26.06 -23.70 -6.34
CA ARG A 274 -26.63 -23.80 -7.71
C ARG A 274 -27.85 -24.75 -7.63
N PRO A 275 -28.75 -24.87 -8.63
CA PRO A 275 -28.95 -24.14 -9.90
C PRO A 275 -30.43 -23.70 -10.10
N GLU A 276 -30.79 -22.99 -11.18
CA GLU A 276 -31.52 -23.56 -12.33
C GLU A 276 -31.41 -22.65 -13.56
N GLY A 277 -31.44 -23.26 -14.75
CA GLY A 277 -30.79 -22.72 -15.95
C GLY A 277 -31.62 -21.75 -16.81
N LYS A 278 -30.94 -21.09 -17.75
CA LYS A 278 -31.17 -21.24 -19.22
C LYS A 278 -30.20 -20.39 -20.03
N ILE A 279 -29.90 -20.90 -21.23
CA ILE A 279 -28.96 -20.42 -22.23
C ILE A 279 -29.60 -19.33 -23.13
N CYS A 280 -28.80 -18.29 -23.45
CA CYS A 280 -28.78 -17.32 -24.57
C CYS A 280 -30.07 -16.62 -25.09
N LYS A 281 -30.01 -15.27 -25.26
CA LYS A 281 -29.82 -14.56 -26.55
C LYS A 281 -29.91 -13.02 -26.42
N ILE A 282 -29.28 -12.34 -27.40
CA ILE A 282 -29.18 -10.89 -27.66
C ILE A 282 -30.48 -10.32 -28.27
N GLU A 283 -30.75 -9.03 -27.96
CA GLU A 283 -31.66 -8.02 -28.56
C GLU A 283 -32.92 -7.56 -27.78
N ASP A 284 -32.91 -6.23 -27.57
CA ASP A 284 -33.96 -5.21 -27.33
C ASP A 284 -34.78 -5.07 -26.02
N HIS A 285 -34.72 -3.81 -25.51
CA HIS A 285 -35.71 -3.02 -24.75
C HIS A 285 -35.62 -2.92 -23.19
N PRO A 286 -36.13 -1.83 -22.55
CA PRO A 286 -35.34 -0.74 -21.96
C PRO A 286 -35.62 -0.46 -20.45
N ASP A 287 -34.87 0.48 -19.87
CA ASP A 287 -35.10 1.17 -18.58
C ASP A 287 -35.40 0.33 -17.32
N ALA A 288 -34.33 0.10 -16.53
CA ALA A 288 -34.39 0.21 -15.08
C ALA A 288 -33.01 0.66 -14.54
N THR A 289 -33.03 1.72 -13.74
CA THR A 289 -31.92 2.52 -13.23
C THR A 289 -31.27 1.99 -11.94
N LEU A 290 -29.93 2.18 -11.83
CA LEU A 290 -29.06 2.41 -10.63
C LEU A 290 -28.84 1.22 -9.67
N ASP A 291 -27.65 0.82 -9.18
CA ASP A 291 -26.31 1.42 -8.92
C ASP A 291 -25.21 0.33 -9.19
N GLY A 292 -23.97 0.52 -9.67
CA GLY A 292 -22.90 1.51 -9.44
C GLY A 292 -21.84 0.90 -8.47
N SER A 293 -20.56 0.61 -8.78
CA SER A 293 -19.63 1.01 -9.85
C SER A 293 -18.52 -0.05 -10.04
N VAL A 294 -18.37 -0.54 -11.26
CA VAL A 294 -17.25 -1.36 -11.74
C VAL A 294 -16.07 -0.41 -12.04
N MET A 295 -15.05 -0.36 -11.19
CA MET A 295 -13.80 0.35 -11.56
C MET A 295 -12.99 -0.55 -12.50
N ALA A 296 -12.96 -0.21 -13.79
CA ALA A 296 -12.06 -0.80 -14.76
C ALA A 296 -10.62 -0.85 -14.23
N ALA A 297 -9.85 -1.89 -14.55
CA ALA A 297 -8.45 -1.96 -14.12
C ALA A 297 -7.64 -0.81 -14.73
N ILE A 298 -7.35 0.17 -13.89
CA ILE A 298 -6.50 1.33 -14.19
C ILE A 298 -5.13 0.82 -14.60
N ASN A 299 -4.81 0.98 -15.89
CA ASN A 299 -3.49 0.69 -16.45
C ASN A 299 -2.77 2.02 -16.68
N ILE A 300 -1.58 2.17 -16.10
CA ILE A 300 -0.78 3.39 -16.23
C ILE A 300 0.49 3.05 -17.01
N SER A 301 0.67 3.70 -18.15
CA SER A 301 1.87 3.60 -18.98
C SER A 301 2.73 4.84 -18.80
N VAL A 302 3.95 4.68 -18.29
CA VAL A 302 4.94 5.75 -18.23
C VAL A 302 5.38 6.12 -19.65
N ILE A 303 5.33 7.41 -19.97
CA ILE A 303 5.77 7.97 -21.26
C ILE A 303 7.20 8.46 -21.16
N GLU A 304 7.49 9.27 -20.13
CA GLU A 304 8.83 9.78 -19.84
C GLU A 304 9.06 9.88 -18.33
N ALA A 305 10.33 9.81 -17.96
CA ALA A 305 10.81 10.05 -16.61
C ALA A 305 12.02 11.00 -16.69
N HIS A 306 11.99 12.07 -15.91
CA HIS A 306 12.98 13.13 -15.90
C HIS A 306 13.46 13.38 -14.47
N ARG A 307 14.79 13.38 -14.28
CA ARG A 307 15.41 13.89 -13.06
C ARG A 307 15.72 15.38 -13.22
N LEU A 308 14.99 16.22 -12.49
CA LEU A 308 15.17 17.67 -12.49
C LEU A 308 16.28 18.05 -11.52
N ASN A 309 17.41 18.52 -12.06
CA ASN A 309 18.49 19.09 -11.28
C ASN A 309 18.16 20.53 -10.89
N ILE A 310 18.48 20.92 -9.66
CA ILE A 310 18.25 22.27 -9.17
C ILE A 310 19.60 22.99 -9.11
N PRO A 311 19.92 23.88 -10.07
CA PRO A 311 21.17 24.61 -10.02
C PRO A 311 21.18 25.54 -8.79
N THR A 312 22.22 25.43 -7.98
CA THR A 312 22.48 26.35 -6.87
C THR A 312 23.85 27.00 -7.06
N SER A 313 24.03 28.20 -6.51
CA SER A 313 25.29 28.92 -6.63
C SER A 313 26.33 28.47 -5.60
N GLN A 314 25.91 27.84 -4.51
CA GLN A 314 26.75 27.43 -3.39
C GLN A 314 26.18 26.17 -2.71
N GLU A 315 27.07 25.26 -2.30
CA GLU A 315 26.77 24.15 -1.41
C GLU A 315 26.25 24.67 -0.06
N GLN A 316 25.18 24.06 0.45
CA GLN A 316 24.58 24.40 1.74
C GLN A 316 24.27 23.15 2.56
N ALA A 317 24.56 23.23 3.85
CA ALA A 317 24.10 22.28 4.86
C ALA A 317 23.27 23.06 5.90
N ILE A 318 22.01 22.67 6.10
CA ILE A 318 21.08 23.37 6.99
C ILE A 318 20.44 22.36 7.94
N PRO A 319 20.60 22.53 9.27
CA PRO A 319 19.92 21.67 10.24
C PRO A 319 18.41 21.84 10.11
N LEU A 320 17.69 20.72 10.13
CA LEU A 320 16.24 20.75 10.27
C LEU A 320 15.86 21.01 11.73
N SER A 321 14.63 21.45 11.97
CA SER A 321 14.16 21.70 13.32
C SER A 321 14.10 20.40 14.13
N LEU A 322 14.02 20.55 15.46
CA LEU A 322 13.83 19.43 16.38
C LEU A 322 12.57 18.63 16.04
N LEU A 323 11.49 19.31 15.63
CA LEU A 323 10.23 18.67 15.26
C LEU A 323 10.30 17.98 13.88
N ASP A 324 10.98 18.57 12.90
CA ASP A 324 11.20 17.90 11.61
C ASP A 324 11.90 16.55 11.82
N SER A 325 12.87 16.53 12.73
CA SER A 325 13.63 15.32 13.07
C SER A 325 12.74 14.22 13.67
N THR A 326 11.68 14.52 14.41
CA THR A 326 10.78 13.48 14.97
C THR A 326 10.04 12.72 13.86
N THR A 327 9.86 13.34 12.69
CA THR A 327 9.11 12.77 11.56
C THR A 327 9.94 11.85 10.65
N ALA A 328 11.20 11.56 11.00
CA ALA A 328 12.11 10.77 10.19
C ALA A 328 11.60 9.37 9.81
N ASN A 329 10.74 8.78 10.66
CA ASN A 329 10.16 7.45 10.48
C ASN A 329 8.69 7.48 10.04
N PHE A 330 8.14 8.67 9.72
CA PHE A 330 6.77 8.77 9.25
C PHE A 330 6.68 8.22 7.82
N SER A 331 5.47 7.85 7.38
CA SER A 331 5.20 7.66 5.96
C SER A 331 5.51 8.94 5.19
N ASN A 332 5.83 8.83 3.90
CA ASN A 332 6.07 10.00 3.07
C ASN A 332 4.87 10.96 3.07
N ALA A 333 5.14 12.26 2.99
CA ALA A 333 4.11 13.27 2.78
C ALA A 333 3.64 13.20 1.33
N SER A 334 2.42 12.69 1.12
CA SER A 334 1.90 12.39 -0.20
C SER A 334 0.46 12.88 -0.40
N ALA A 335 0.17 13.36 -1.60
CA ALA A 335 -1.15 13.88 -1.97
C ALA A 335 -1.38 13.71 -3.48
N ILE A 336 -2.63 13.54 -3.88
CA ILE A 336 -3.02 13.28 -5.26
C ILE A 336 -4.17 14.22 -5.63
N TRP A 337 -4.06 14.94 -6.74
CA TRP A 337 -5.10 15.82 -7.26
C TRP A 337 -5.60 15.32 -8.61
N LEU A 338 -6.91 15.31 -8.79
CA LEU A 338 -7.61 14.97 -10.01
C LEU A 338 -8.15 16.26 -10.63
N PHE A 339 -7.62 16.62 -11.80
CA PHE A 339 -7.95 17.84 -12.51
C PHE A 339 -8.78 17.56 -13.76
N GLU A 340 -9.79 18.38 -13.98
CA GLU A 340 -10.59 18.40 -15.20
C GLU A 340 -9.74 18.61 -16.46
N LYS A 341 -10.32 18.35 -17.63
CA LYS A 341 -9.67 18.66 -18.90
C LYS A 341 -9.32 20.17 -18.95
N PRO A 342 -8.07 20.55 -19.27
CA PRO A 342 -7.71 21.93 -19.60
C PRO A 342 -8.63 22.53 -20.66
N THR A 343 -9.07 23.78 -20.46
CA THR A 343 -9.86 24.50 -21.46
C THR A 343 -8.99 25.12 -22.55
N ARG A 344 -7.70 25.28 -22.26
CA ARG A 344 -6.65 25.71 -23.19
C ARG A 344 -6.02 24.52 -23.91
N ASP A 345 -5.74 24.69 -25.19
CA ASP A 345 -5.07 23.71 -26.07
C ASP A 345 -3.80 24.25 -26.74
N ASP A 346 -3.35 25.44 -26.34
CA ASP A 346 -2.21 26.17 -26.93
C ASP A 346 -0.83 25.77 -26.37
N PHE A 347 -0.76 24.71 -25.56
CA PHE A 347 0.47 24.25 -24.91
C PHE A 347 0.49 22.74 -24.70
N ASN A 348 1.68 22.17 -24.48
CA ASN A 348 1.83 20.78 -24.06
C ASN A 348 1.80 20.70 -22.52
N LEU A 349 0.79 20.02 -21.98
CA LEU A 349 0.52 19.97 -20.54
C LEU A 349 1.69 19.41 -19.71
N ALA A 350 2.21 18.24 -20.09
CA ALA A 350 3.30 17.58 -19.37
C ALA A 350 4.58 18.40 -19.40
N TYR A 351 4.94 18.90 -20.59
CA TYR A 351 6.11 19.76 -20.78
C TYR A 351 6.01 21.05 -19.94
N HIS A 352 4.87 21.74 -19.99
CA HIS A 352 4.67 22.99 -19.25
C HIS A 352 4.71 22.78 -17.73
N LEU A 353 4.06 21.71 -17.23
CA LEU A 353 4.13 21.35 -15.82
C LEU A 353 5.58 21.05 -15.40
N ARG A 354 6.34 20.29 -16.20
CA ARG A 354 7.75 19.99 -15.92
C ARG A 354 8.62 21.25 -15.88
N GLU A 355 8.46 22.17 -16.83
CA GLU A 355 9.23 23.42 -16.90
C GLU A 355 8.88 24.38 -15.76
N SER A 356 7.59 24.60 -15.50
CA SER A 356 7.15 25.44 -14.37
C SER A 356 7.56 24.86 -13.02
N LEU A 357 7.62 23.54 -12.90
CA LEU A 357 8.17 22.87 -11.72
C LEU A 357 9.67 23.17 -11.58
N ALA A 358 10.44 23.08 -12.66
CA ALA A 358 11.86 23.39 -12.65
C ALA A 358 12.15 24.84 -12.24
N TRP A 359 11.30 25.80 -12.62
CA TRP A 359 11.41 27.18 -12.14
C TRP A 359 11.06 27.30 -10.66
N THR A 360 9.98 26.65 -10.24
CA THR A 360 9.55 26.63 -8.83
C THR A 360 10.63 26.06 -7.93
N LEU A 361 11.27 24.95 -8.32
CA LEU A 361 12.30 24.27 -7.55
C LEU A 361 13.54 25.15 -7.25
N ARG A 362 13.77 26.24 -7.99
CA ARG A 362 14.83 27.22 -7.66
C ARG A 362 14.63 27.88 -6.30
N PHE A 363 13.39 27.93 -5.81
CA PHE A 363 13.04 28.43 -4.48
C PHE A 363 13.10 27.33 -3.40
N TYR A 364 13.27 26.07 -3.79
CA TYR A 364 13.28 24.91 -2.90
C TYR A 364 14.46 23.97 -3.19
N PRO A 365 15.71 24.48 -3.21
CA PRO A 365 16.88 23.67 -3.56
C PRO A 365 17.08 22.46 -2.64
N GLN A 366 16.58 22.52 -1.40
CA GLN A 366 16.61 21.40 -0.46
C GLN A 366 15.89 20.14 -0.96
N TRP A 367 14.90 20.25 -1.86
CA TRP A 367 14.25 19.08 -2.46
C TRP A 367 15.15 18.30 -3.42
N GLY A 368 16.14 18.95 -4.00
CA GLY A 368 17.08 18.34 -4.94
C GLY A 368 18.29 17.69 -4.28
N GLY A 369 18.52 17.94 -3.00
CA GLY A 369 19.70 17.46 -2.28
C GLY A 369 19.48 16.18 -1.49
N HIS A 370 20.27 16.03 -0.44
CA HIS A 370 20.29 14.89 0.47
C HIS A 370 19.65 15.26 1.81
N LEU A 371 18.99 14.29 2.43
CA LEU A 371 18.54 14.38 3.81
C LEU A 371 19.40 13.44 4.66
N LYS A 372 20.17 14.00 5.59
CA LYS A 372 21.17 13.29 6.37
C LYS A 372 20.83 13.33 7.86
N ALA A 373 21.34 12.34 8.60
CA ALA A 373 21.21 12.25 10.04
C ALA A 373 22.58 12.25 10.73
N VAL A 374 22.67 12.92 11.87
CA VAL A 374 23.85 12.85 12.75
C VAL A 374 23.91 11.48 13.43
N LYS A 375 25.00 10.74 13.18
CA LYS A 375 25.17 9.35 13.69
C LYS A 375 26.05 9.26 14.94
N SER A 376 26.75 10.33 15.30
CA SER A 376 27.64 10.39 16.47
C SER A 376 26.88 10.70 17.76
N THR A 377 27.38 10.21 18.89
CA THR A 377 26.87 10.56 20.23
C THR A 377 27.76 11.55 20.98
N ASP A 378 28.96 11.84 20.49
CA ASP A 378 29.97 12.71 21.12
C ASP A 378 30.01 14.13 20.51
N GLY A 379 29.10 14.43 19.57
CA GLY A 379 29.04 15.71 18.87
C GLY A 379 29.97 15.84 17.65
N THR A 380 30.67 14.77 17.27
CA THR A 380 31.52 14.73 16.08
C THR A 380 30.67 14.62 14.81
N VAL A 381 30.69 15.64 13.97
CA VAL A 381 29.88 15.70 12.74
C VAL A 381 30.73 15.80 11.48
N SER A 382 30.12 15.51 10.34
CA SER A 382 30.73 15.68 9.02
C SER A 382 31.17 17.14 8.79
N PRO A 383 32.17 17.40 7.93
CA PRO A 383 32.71 18.73 7.69
C PRO A 383 31.65 19.81 7.42
N GLU A 384 30.63 19.48 6.64
CA GLU A 384 29.54 20.39 6.26
C GLU A 384 28.67 20.83 7.45
N ALA A 385 28.60 20.01 8.51
CA ALA A 385 27.75 20.24 9.68
C ALA A 385 28.51 20.86 10.86
N LYS A 386 29.81 21.15 10.72
CA LYS A 386 30.66 21.67 11.83
C LYS A 386 30.19 23.00 12.40
N SER A 387 29.56 23.85 11.59
CA SER A 387 29.03 25.15 11.99
C SER A 387 27.69 25.06 12.74
N PHE A 388 27.07 23.88 12.80
CA PHE A 388 25.76 23.72 13.42
C PHE A 388 25.81 23.98 14.92
N PRO A 389 24.74 24.56 15.49
CA PRO A 389 24.64 24.76 16.93
C PRO A 389 24.74 23.41 17.67
N PRO A 390 25.26 23.38 18.91
CA PRO A 390 25.45 22.14 19.66
C PRO A 390 24.24 21.20 19.70
N HIS A 391 23.02 21.71 19.88
CA HIS A 391 21.82 20.86 19.92
C HIS A 391 21.55 20.13 18.61
N ALA A 392 21.86 20.75 17.46
CA ALA A 392 21.67 20.19 16.13
C ALA A 392 22.76 19.17 15.74
N ARG A 393 23.86 19.09 16.51
CA ARG A 393 24.93 18.09 16.34
C ARG A 393 24.75 16.84 17.22
N ARG A 394 23.62 16.72 17.90
CA ARG A 394 23.28 15.54 18.72
C ARG A 394 22.81 14.40 17.84
N PHE A 395 22.89 13.18 18.35
CA PHE A 395 22.47 11.97 17.64
C PHE A 395 21.03 12.08 17.12
N GLY A 396 20.80 11.60 15.90
CA GLY A 396 19.48 11.52 15.27
C GLY A 396 18.90 12.87 14.82
N ARG A 397 19.66 13.98 14.93
CA ARG A 397 19.27 15.27 14.34
C ARG A 397 19.43 15.21 12.82
N LEU A 398 18.45 15.76 12.11
CA LEU A 398 18.42 15.76 10.67
C LEU A 398 18.94 17.08 10.09
N TYR A 399 19.48 17.03 8.89
CA TYR A 399 19.86 18.21 8.13
C TYR A 399 19.72 17.98 6.63
N ALA A 400 19.34 19.03 5.90
CA ALA A 400 19.35 19.07 4.45
C ALA A 400 20.76 19.44 3.95
N HIS A 401 21.22 18.77 2.90
CA HIS A 401 22.51 19.02 2.27
C HIS A 401 22.35 19.07 0.75
N TYR A 402 22.49 20.25 0.15
CA TYR A 402 22.19 20.47 -1.26
C TYR A 402 23.18 21.48 -1.88
N GLY A 403 23.16 21.56 -3.20
CA GLY A 403 24.11 22.33 -3.99
C GLY A 403 25.43 21.62 -4.22
N THR A 404 25.42 20.29 -4.22
CA THR A 404 26.58 19.46 -4.52
C THR A 404 26.51 18.92 -5.95
N ASP A 405 27.66 18.53 -6.51
CA ASP A 405 27.74 17.86 -7.82
C ASP A 405 27.04 16.48 -7.85
N ASN A 406 26.67 15.95 -6.68
CA ASN A 406 26.04 14.63 -6.51
C ASN A 406 24.63 14.75 -5.89
N ASP A 407 23.96 15.88 -6.10
CA ASP A 407 22.57 16.05 -5.70
C ASP A 407 21.65 15.10 -6.49
N PRO A 408 20.72 14.36 -5.85
CA PRO A 408 19.84 13.42 -6.54
C PRO A 408 18.87 14.08 -7.51
N GLY A 409 18.51 15.35 -7.28
CA GLY A 409 17.44 16.04 -8.01
C GLY A 409 16.04 15.55 -7.62
N VAL A 410 15.04 16.07 -8.33
CA VAL A 410 13.62 15.74 -8.13
C VAL A 410 13.13 14.85 -9.27
N GLU A 411 12.40 13.77 -8.97
CA GLU A 411 11.78 12.96 -10.02
C GLU A 411 10.53 13.64 -10.58
N PHE A 412 10.41 13.68 -11.91
CA PHE A 412 9.19 14.01 -12.61
C PHE A 412 8.86 12.91 -13.63
N ILE A 413 7.72 12.24 -13.43
CA ILE A 413 7.21 11.19 -14.31
C ILE A 413 5.98 11.73 -15.05
N HIS A 414 5.96 11.56 -16.37
CA HIS A 414 4.76 11.75 -17.19
C HIS A 414 4.27 10.40 -17.68
N ALA A 415 2.98 10.15 -17.46
CA ALA A 415 2.31 8.90 -17.77
C ALA A 415 0.95 9.13 -18.43
N LYS A 416 0.37 8.05 -18.94
CA LYS A 416 -1.01 8.00 -19.46
C LYS A 416 -1.78 6.87 -18.80
N CYS A 417 -3.09 7.07 -18.68
CA CYS A 417 -4.02 6.09 -18.16
C CYS A 417 -5.31 6.06 -18.98
N ASP A 418 -5.86 4.86 -19.15
CA ASP A 418 -7.13 4.61 -19.82
C ASP A 418 -8.36 5.00 -18.99
N ALA A 419 -8.21 5.19 -17.68
CA ALA A 419 -9.27 5.65 -16.80
C ALA A 419 -9.75 7.07 -17.15
N THR A 420 -11.01 7.35 -16.80
CA THR A 420 -11.60 8.70 -16.85
C THR A 420 -11.75 9.26 -15.45
N LEU A 421 -11.85 10.58 -15.31
CA LEU A 421 -12.19 11.19 -14.02
C LEU A 421 -13.50 10.64 -13.46
N GLU A 422 -14.49 10.36 -14.30
CA GLU A 422 -15.79 9.82 -13.87
C GLU A 422 -15.65 8.42 -13.28
N SER A 423 -14.76 7.59 -13.83
CA SER A 423 -14.47 6.25 -13.29
C SER A 423 -13.70 6.28 -11.97
N LEU A 424 -12.85 7.30 -11.75
CA LEU A 424 -12.04 7.44 -10.54
C LEU A 424 -12.82 8.13 -9.41
N TYR A 425 -13.55 9.18 -9.77
CA TYR A 425 -14.34 10.01 -8.88
C TYR A 425 -15.53 10.61 -9.65
N PRO A 426 -16.74 10.03 -9.52
CA PRO A 426 -17.94 10.55 -10.15
C PRO A 426 -18.23 11.99 -9.70
N ALA A 427 -18.65 12.86 -10.61
CA ALA A 427 -18.89 14.27 -10.28
C ALA A 427 -19.99 14.47 -9.23
N ASN A 428 -20.93 13.53 -9.14
CA ASN A 428 -22.01 13.52 -8.15
C ASN A 428 -21.72 12.64 -6.92
N ARG A 429 -20.46 12.22 -6.69
CA ARG A 429 -20.07 11.30 -5.60
C ARG A 429 -20.60 11.75 -4.25
N THR A 430 -20.46 13.02 -3.88
CA THR A 430 -20.88 13.51 -2.56
C THR A 430 -22.39 13.42 -2.33
N SER A 431 -23.20 13.56 -3.38
CA SER A 431 -24.67 13.49 -3.28
C SER A 431 -25.22 12.07 -3.47
N LYS A 432 -24.60 11.25 -4.31
CA LYS A 432 -25.04 9.86 -4.60
C LYS A 432 -24.42 8.84 -3.66
N GLN A 433 -23.18 9.07 -3.24
CA GLN A 433 -22.39 8.16 -2.40
C GLN A 433 -21.72 8.95 -1.27
N PRO A 434 -22.49 9.56 -0.35
CA PRO A 434 -21.93 10.28 0.80
C PRO A 434 -21.11 9.38 1.71
N PHE A 435 -21.25 8.06 1.58
CA PHE A 435 -20.35 7.07 2.15
C PHE A 435 -19.73 6.26 1.00
N TRP A 436 -18.46 6.51 0.71
CA TRP A 436 -17.80 5.96 -0.48
C TRP A 436 -16.61 5.09 -0.11
N LYS A 437 -16.53 3.88 -0.69
CA LYS A 437 -15.39 2.99 -0.53
C LYS A 437 -14.22 3.55 -1.36
N CYS A 438 -13.32 4.27 -0.70
CA CYS A 438 -12.10 4.74 -1.33
C CYS A 438 -11.07 3.60 -1.34
N ASP A 439 -10.92 2.91 -2.47
CA ASP A 439 -9.86 1.92 -2.63
C ASP A 439 -8.51 2.66 -2.77
N SER A 440 -7.74 2.78 -1.70
CA SER A 440 -6.46 3.49 -1.74
C SER A 440 -5.48 2.82 -2.70
N SER A 441 -5.63 1.53 -3.03
CA SER A 441 -4.79 0.85 -4.02
C SER A 441 -4.97 1.40 -5.43
N VAL A 442 -6.13 1.98 -5.74
CA VAL A 442 -6.38 2.69 -7.01
C VAL A 442 -5.56 3.97 -7.07
N PHE A 443 -5.65 4.81 -6.04
CA PHE A 443 -4.96 6.09 -6.00
C PHE A 443 -3.44 5.93 -5.89
N GLN A 444 -2.95 4.93 -5.16
CA GLN A 444 -1.53 4.62 -5.03
C GLN A 444 -0.83 4.34 -6.38
N LYS A 445 -1.55 3.83 -7.39
CA LYS A 445 -0.99 3.62 -8.73
C LYS A 445 -0.55 4.93 -9.41
N PHE A 446 -1.20 6.05 -9.07
CA PHE A 446 -0.85 7.35 -9.62
C PHE A 446 0.36 7.99 -8.95
N VAL A 447 0.81 7.44 -7.82
CA VAL A 447 2.04 7.89 -7.15
C VAL A 447 3.25 7.27 -7.85
N ALA A 448 4.29 8.08 -8.08
CA ALA A 448 5.54 7.62 -8.67
C ALA A 448 6.10 6.40 -7.90
N LEU A 449 6.37 5.32 -8.62
CA LEU A 449 7.01 4.10 -8.10
C LEU A 449 8.53 4.28 -7.90
N VAL A 450 8.90 5.36 -7.22
CA VAL A 450 10.28 5.71 -6.89
C VAL A 450 10.43 5.69 -5.37
N THR A 451 11.51 5.07 -4.90
CA THR A 451 11.82 5.06 -3.47
C THR A 451 12.33 6.44 -3.07
N ILE A 452 11.63 7.08 -2.13
CA ILE A 452 12.07 8.34 -1.52
C ILE A 452 13.15 8.04 -0.48
N ALA A 453 14.19 8.87 -0.42
CA ALA A 453 15.30 8.66 0.50
C ALA A 453 14.84 8.72 1.95
N GLN A 454 15.36 7.82 2.77
CA GLN A 454 15.06 7.76 4.20
C GLN A 454 16.30 8.12 5.02
N PRO A 455 16.27 9.19 5.84
CA PRO A 455 17.48 9.77 6.41
C PRO A 455 18.16 8.91 7.48
N LEU A 456 17.44 7.94 8.03
CA LEU A 456 17.94 7.01 9.05
C LEU A 456 18.46 5.70 8.47
N ARG A 457 18.36 5.49 7.16
CA ARG A 457 18.89 4.31 6.47
C ARG A 457 20.22 4.62 5.80
N ASP A 458 21.11 3.64 5.77
CA ASP A 458 22.40 3.75 5.08
C ASP A 458 22.28 3.59 3.54
N ILE A 459 21.14 3.12 3.06
CA ILE A 459 20.87 2.91 1.65
C ILE A 459 20.33 4.20 1.03
N VAL A 460 21.16 4.83 0.21
CA VAL A 460 20.85 6.13 -0.44
C VAL A 460 20.73 6.02 -1.96
N LYS A 461 20.95 4.83 -2.52
CA LYS A 461 20.90 4.54 -3.96
C LYS A 461 20.13 3.26 -4.24
N ASP A 462 19.61 3.16 -5.46
CA ASP A 462 18.99 1.95 -5.99
C ASP A 462 20.03 0.96 -6.54
N LYS A 463 19.54 -0.18 -7.07
CA LYS A 463 20.36 -1.25 -7.67
C LYS A 463 21.12 -0.83 -8.94
N ASN A 464 20.76 0.31 -9.53
CA ASN A 464 21.38 0.88 -10.72
C ASN A 464 22.33 2.04 -10.35
N ASP A 465 22.67 2.18 -9.06
CA ASP A 465 23.51 3.26 -8.51
C ASP A 465 22.89 4.68 -8.62
N GLN A 466 21.57 4.76 -8.86
CA GLN A 466 20.86 6.03 -8.90
C GLN A 466 20.45 6.45 -7.48
N LEU A 467 20.77 7.69 -7.10
CA LEU A 467 20.39 8.23 -5.79
C LEU A 467 18.87 8.34 -5.63
N TYR A 468 18.38 8.04 -4.44
CA TYR A 468 16.98 8.24 -4.10
C TYR A 468 16.67 9.74 -3.96
N PRO A 469 15.62 10.26 -4.63
CA PRO A 469 15.22 11.65 -4.49
C PRO A 469 14.52 11.90 -3.15
N LEU A 470 14.39 13.17 -2.77
CA LEU A 470 13.57 13.60 -1.64
C LEU A 470 12.13 13.93 -2.04
N LEU A 471 11.87 14.15 -3.33
CA LEU A 471 10.56 14.43 -3.89
C LEU A 471 10.42 13.72 -5.24
N ALA A 472 9.28 13.07 -5.43
CA ALA A 472 8.86 12.52 -6.70
C ALA A 472 7.46 13.01 -7.07
N ILE A 473 7.29 13.39 -8.32
CA ILE A 473 6.04 13.90 -8.89
C ILE A 473 5.66 13.02 -10.07
N GLN A 474 4.40 12.58 -10.13
CA GLN A 474 3.85 11.91 -11.29
C GLN A 474 2.64 12.67 -11.81
N MET A 475 2.69 13.04 -13.08
CA MET A 475 1.57 13.58 -13.84
C MET A 475 1.06 12.48 -14.78
N THR A 476 -0.23 12.18 -14.72
CA THR A 476 -0.86 11.13 -15.53
C THR A 476 -2.03 11.70 -16.32
N GLU A 477 -1.96 11.69 -17.65
CA GLU A 477 -3.09 12.07 -18.51
C GLU A 477 -4.14 10.95 -18.53
N LEU A 478 -5.42 11.35 -18.49
CA LEU A 478 -6.58 10.45 -18.50
C LEU A 478 -7.25 10.44 -19.88
N SER A 479 -7.98 9.38 -20.19
CA SER A 479 -8.66 9.22 -21.50
C SER A 479 -9.75 10.26 -21.77
N CYS A 480 -10.32 10.86 -20.72
CA CYS A 480 -11.28 11.98 -20.83
C CYS A 480 -10.61 13.35 -21.07
N GLY A 481 -9.28 13.40 -21.16
CA GLY A 481 -8.49 14.63 -21.31
C GLY A 481 -8.19 15.37 -20.00
N GLY A 482 -8.74 14.90 -18.87
CA GLY A 482 -8.30 15.32 -17.53
C GLY A 482 -6.94 14.76 -17.18
N PHE A 483 -6.42 15.10 -16.00
CA PHE A 483 -5.13 14.57 -15.54
C PHE A 483 -5.09 14.38 -14.02
N VAL A 484 -4.22 13.48 -13.57
CA VAL A 484 -3.90 13.24 -12.17
C VAL A 484 -2.50 13.77 -11.88
N LEU A 485 -2.34 14.47 -10.76
CA LEU A 485 -1.05 14.95 -10.29
C LEU A 485 -0.80 14.41 -8.89
N ALA A 486 0.22 13.58 -8.72
CA ALA A 486 0.60 12.97 -7.45
C ALA A 486 1.96 13.48 -6.99
N LEU A 487 2.05 13.91 -5.74
CA LEU A 487 3.29 14.30 -5.06
C LEU A 487 3.61 13.27 -3.97
N ASN A 488 4.88 12.90 -3.84
CA ASN A 488 5.39 11.99 -2.82
C ASN A 488 6.76 12.48 -2.34
N GLY A 489 6.83 13.00 -1.12
CA GLY A 489 8.02 13.65 -0.58
C GLY A 489 8.45 13.15 0.80
N ALA A 490 9.73 13.33 1.12
CA ALA A 490 10.30 13.00 2.41
C ALA A 490 9.62 13.83 3.52
N HIS A 491 8.94 13.15 4.45
CA HIS A 491 8.14 13.81 5.48
C HIS A 491 8.91 14.85 6.32
N PRO A 492 10.19 14.67 6.69
CA PRO A 492 10.93 15.70 7.43
C PRO A 492 11.04 17.07 6.74
N LEU A 493 10.87 17.14 5.42
CA LEU A 493 10.90 18.39 4.68
C LEU A 493 9.53 19.02 4.46
N ALA A 494 8.45 18.25 4.59
CA ALA A 494 7.11 18.76 4.39
C ALA A 494 6.03 17.99 5.14
N ASP A 495 5.23 18.72 5.91
CA ASP A 495 3.90 18.30 6.31
C ASP A 495 2.87 18.72 5.24
N ALA A 496 1.59 18.46 5.49
CA ALA A 496 0.52 18.83 4.57
C ALA A 496 0.50 20.33 4.23
N THR A 497 0.77 21.20 5.21
CA THR A 497 0.83 22.66 5.00
C THR A 497 1.97 23.03 4.07
N THR A 498 3.17 22.51 4.31
CA THR A 498 4.32 22.75 3.43
C THR A 498 4.07 22.22 2.02
N LEU A 499 3.50 21.01 1.89
CA LEU A 499 3.21 20.40 0.59
C LEU A 499 2.19 21.24 -0.21
N LEU A 500 1.16 21.75 0.46
CA LEU A 500 0.15 22.62 -0.14
C LEU A 500 0.68 24.00 -0.51
N ALA A 501 1.55 24.59 0.33
CA ALA A 501 2.24 25.83 0.00
C ALA A 501 3.12 25.64 -1.26
N PHE A 502 3.84 24.52 -1.34
CA PHE A 502 4.66 24.17 -2.49
C PHE A 502 3.85 24.06 -3.79
N ILE A 503 2.76 23.27 -3.81
CA ILE A 503 1.97 23.11 -5.04
C ILE A 503 1.23 24.39 -5.44
N LYS A 504 0.79 25.23 -4.48
CA LYS A 504 0.19 26.54 -4.79
C LYS A 504 1.22 27.51 -5.39
N HIS A 505 2.45 27.47 -4.90
CA HIS A 505 3.54 28.24 -5.52
C HIS A 505 3.85 27.71 -6.92
N TRP A 506 3.92 26.39 -7.10
CA TRP A 506 4.10 25.80 -8.43
C TRP A 506 2.99 26.22 -9.41
N ALA A 507 1.74 26.17 -8.96
CA ALA A 507 0.61 26.65 -9.73
C ALA A 507 0.75 28.14 -10.11
N ASN A 508 1.30 28.97 -9.22
CA ASN A 508 1.60 30.37 -9.52
C ASN A 508 2.70 30.54 -10.59
N GLU A 509 3.81 29.80 -10.48
CA GLU A 509 4.87 29.83 -11.50
C GLU A 509 4.39 29.31 -12.86
N SER A 510 3.50 28.32 -12.86
CA SER A 510 2.82 27.84 -14.07
C SER A 510 2.01 28.94 -14.75
N ARG A 511 1.23 29.74 -14.00
CA ARG A 511 0.49 30.89 -14.55
C ARG A 511 1.41 31.97 -15.11
N GLN A 512 2.55 32.22 -14.47
CA GLN A 512 3.55 33.18 -14.95
C GLN A 512 4.15 32.74 -16.28
N GLY A 513 4.48 31.45 -16.43
CA GLY A 513 4.91 30.87 -17.71
C GLY A 513 3.92 31.09 -18.85
N LEU A 514 2.65 31.31 -18.53
CA LEU A 514 1.56 31.59 -19.48
C LEU A 514 1.24 33.10 -19.61
N GLY A 515 2.05 34.00 -19.05
CA GLY A 515 1.98 35.45 -19.27
C GLY A 515 1.25 36.29 -18.20
N SER A 516 1.18 35.83 -16.94
CA SER A 516 0.51 36.55 -15.82
C SER A 516 1.48 37.29 -14.85
N ASN A 517 0.94 38.26 -14.08
CA ASN A 517 1.51 39.27 -13.15
C ASN A 517 2.52 38.80 -12.03
N PRO A 518 3.19 39.72 -11.28
CA PRO A 518 4.57 39.55 -10.75
C PRO A 518 4.74 38.61 -9.53
N PRO A 519 5.99 38.26 -9.16
CA PRO A 519 6.31 37.14 -8.26
C PRO A 519 5.89 37.38 -6.81
N ALA A 520 5.50 36.31 -6.12
CA ALA A 520 5.43 36.30 -4.67
C ALA A 520 6.83 36.13 -4.07
N SER A 521 7.21 36.96 -3.11
CA SER A 521 8.40 36.73 -2.28
C SER A 521 8.15 35.52 -1.39
N MET A 522 8.97 34.47 -1.51
CA MET A 522 8.94 33.31 -0.61
C MET A 522 9.77 33.54 0.65
N SER A 523 9.40 32.87 1.74
CA SER A 523 10.23 32.78 2.93
C SER A 523 11.50 31.96 2.67
N VAL A 524 12.56 32.31 3.40
CA VAL A 524 13.84 31.59 3.34
C VAL A 524 13.70 30.26 4.07
N PHE A 525 14.29 29.19 3.52
CA PHE A 525 14.41 27.91 4.19
C PHE A 525 15.29 28.05 5.44
N ASN A 526 14.66 28.22 6.60
CA ASN A 526 15.32 28.46 7.88
C ASN A 526 14.61 27.74 9.04
N PRO A 527 14.77 26.42 9.17
CA PRO A 527 14.13 25.63 10.22
C PRO A 527 14.51 26.09 11.65
N ALA A 528 15.67 26.72 11.83
CA ALA A 528 16.15 27.21 13.12
C ALA A 528 15.24 28.28 13.75
N LEU A 529 14.38 28.96 12.98
CA LEU A 529 13.38 29.89 13.53
C LEU A 529 12.46 29.22 14.55
N LEU A 530 12.20 27.92 14.39
CA LEU A 530 11.39 27.13 15.31
C LEU A 530 12.16 26.75 16.57
N ASP A 531 13.38 26.22 16.42
CA ASP A 531 14.20 25.81 17.57
C ASP A 531 14.57 27.01 18.47
N ASN A 532 14.69 28.21 17.88
CA ASN A 532 14.87 29.46 18.62
C ASN A 532 13.67 29.85 19.51
N GLN A 533 12.52 29.20 19.36
CA GLN A 533 11.36 29.38 20.23
C GLN A 533 11.43 28.52 21.50
N ALA A 534 12.40 27.61 21.61
CA ALA A 534 12.53 26.75 22.77
C ALA A 534 12.78 27.59 24.05
N THR A 535 12.22 27.15 25.17
CA THR A 535 12.50 27.77 26.47
C THR A 535 13.93 27.45 26.90
N GLY A 536 14.64 28.41 27.49
CA GLY A 536 15.99 28.19 28.04
C GLY A 536 17.07 27.94 26.97
N ASP A 537 18.26 27.52 27.42
CA ASP A 537 19.38 27.24 26.51
C ASP A 537 19.38 25.77 26.06
N ILE A 538 18.87 25.52 24.86
CA ILE A 538 18.88 24.18 24.26
C ILE A 538 20.29 23.70 23.83
N ASN A 539 21.28 24.58 23.77
CA ASN A 539 22.67 24.24 23.45
C ASN A 539 23.49 23.80 24.66
N ALA A 540 22.98 24.01 25.88
CA ALA A 540 23.63 23.60 27.12
C ALA A 540 23.86 22.08 27.14
N ASN A 541 24.81 21.62 27.96
CA ASN A 541 25.09 20.19 28.10
C ASN A 541 23.97 19.43 28.83
N GLU A 542 23.29 20.10 29.77
CA GLU A 542 22.25 19.51 30.62
C GLU A 542 20.92 20.26 30.45
N PRO A 543 19.78 19.56 30.56
CA PRO A 543 18.45 20.17 30.46
C PRO A 543 18.07 20.94 31.74
N ASP A 544 17.15 21.89 31.59
CA ASP A 544 16.41 22.45 32.71
C ASP A 544 15.30 21.48 33.16
N LEU A 545 15.47 20.89 34.35
CA LEU A 545 14.59 19.80 34.82
C LEU A 545 13.14 20.25 35.03
N ASP A 546 12.91 21.49 35.45
CA ASP A 546 11.57 22.05 35.64
C ASP A 546 10.84 22.18 34.29
N THR A 547 11.55 22.63 33.25
CA THR A 547 11.05 22.70 31.87
C THR A 547 10.76 21.30 31.32
N ILE A 548 11.63 20.31 31.59
CA ILE A 548 11.38 18.91 31.24
C ILE A 548 10.11 18.40 31.90
N GLN A 549 9.92 18.66 33.20
CA GLN A 549 8.73 18.22 33.93
C GLN A 549 7.46 18.86 33.37
N ARG A 550 7.50 20.16 33.04
CA ARG A 550 6.39 20.86 32.38
C ARG A 550 6.04 20.23 31.04
N ALA A 551 7.04 19.99 30.20
CA ALA A 551 6.85 19.35 28.89
C ALA A 551 6.25 17.94 29.02
N ARG A 552 6.64 17.18 30.05
CA ARG A 552 6.12 15.83 30.33
C ARG A 552 4.69 15.83 30.88
N SER A 553 4.20 16.95 31.41
CA SER A 553 2.82 17.09 31.91
C SER A 553 1.81 17.40 30.80
N LEU A 554 2.29 17.73 29.60
CA LEU A 554 1.44 18.02 28.46
C LEU A 554 0.65 16.77 28.04
N PRO A 555 -0.58 16.94 27.52
CA PRO A 555 -1.42 15.83 27.08
C PRO A 555 -0.92 15.27 25.75
N MET A 556 0.20 14.55 25.79
CA MET A 556 0.82 13.83 24.68
C MET A 556 1.29 12.47 25.18
N HIS A 557 1.21 11.44 24.35
CA HIS A 557 1.84 10.18 24.73
C HIS A 557 3.36 10.32 24.75
N ARG A 558 3.98 9.52 25.61
CA ARG A 558 5.41 9.29 25.61
C ARG A 558 5.65 7.79 25.56
N TYR A 559 5.33 7.16 24.43
CA TYR A 559 5.65 5.75 24.23
C TYR A 559 7.11 5.60 23.82
N ASP A 560 7.85 4.79 24.55
CA ASP A 560 9.28 4.61 24.34
C ASP A 560 9.53 3.40 23.44
N TRP A 561 9.99 3.66 22.21
CA TRP A 561 10.38 2.60 21.26
C TRP A 561 11.49 1.69 21.79
N TRP A 562 12.27 2.16 22.77
CA TRP A 562 13.40 1.42 23.33
C TRP A 562 13.06 0.75 24.67
N HIS A 563 11.79 0.80 25.10
CA HIS A 563 11.31 0.04 26.24
C HIS A 563 11.33 -1.47 25.91
N GLN A 564 11.73 -2.32 26.86
CA GLN A 564 11.81 -3.77 26.65
C GLN A 564 10.47 -4.40 26.21
N ASP A 565 9.37 -3.93 26.80
CA ASP A 565 8.00 -4.38 26.48
C ASP A 565 7.38 -3.67 25.25
N SER A 566 8.11 -2.78 24.56
CA SER A 566 7.63 -2.11 23.34
C SER A 566 7.92 -2.87 22.05
N THR A 567 8.35 -4.13 22.12
CA THR A 567 8.76 -4.91 20.93
C THR A 567 7.61 -4.99 19.91
N PRO A 568 7.74 -4.35 18.72
CA PRO A 568 6.70 -4.42 17.70
C PRO A 568 6.61 -5.82 17.06
N PRO A 569 5.50 -6.15 16.38
CA PRO A 569 5.33 -7.44 15.71
C PRO A 569 6.18 -7.60 14.42
N TRP A 570 6.92 -6.57 14.02
CA TRP A 570 7.89 -6.58 12.92
C TRP A 570 9.32 -6.34 13.42
N PRO A 571 10.36 -6.65 12.62
CA PRO A 571 11.74 -6.37 13.01
C PRO A 571 11.96 -4.88 13.30
N PHE A 572 12.42 -4.58 14.51
CA PHE A 572 12.83 -3.24 14.95
C PHE A 572 14.20 -3.33 15.62
N LYS A 573 15.05 -2.33 15.39
CA LYS A 573 16.39 -2.30 15.96
C LYS A 573 16.65 -0.94 16.60
N ILE A 574 17.11 -0.97 17.85
CA ILE A 574 17.62 0.20 18.55
C ILE A 574 18.91 0.66 17.85
N PRO A 575 19.13 1.97 17.64
CA PRO A 575 20.34 2.44 16.97
C PRO A 575 21.61 1.95 17.69
N SER A 576 22.62 1.54 16.92
CA SER A 576 23.80 0.83 17.43
C SER A 576 24.54 1.51 18.59
N PRO A 577 24.62 2.86 18.73
CA PRO A 577 25.25 3.47 19.91
C PRO A 577 24.52 3.19 21.22
N PHE A 578 23.22 2.84 21.15
CA PHE A 578 22.35 2.59 22.29
C PHE A 578 21.92 1.12 22.43
N ASP A 579 22.29 0.26 21.49
CA ASP A 579 22.00 -1.19 21.50
C ASP A 579 22.90 -1.94 22.50
N LYS A 580 22.79 -1.58 23.79
CA LYS A 580 23.51 -2.17 24.93
C LYS A 580 22.50 -2.76 25.93
N GLN A 581 22.88 -3.81 26.64
CA GLN A 581 22.04 -4.38 27.70
C GLN A 581 21.82 -3.35 28.82
N ASN A 582 20.56 -3.12 29.18
CA ASN A 582 20.03 -2.19 30.19
C ASN A 582 19.98 -0.71 29.77
N LEU A 583 19.01 -0.35 28.93
CA LEU A 583 18.58 1.04 28.74
C LEU A 583 17.47 1.40 29.73
N GLU A 584 17.64 2.48 30.48
CA GLU A 584 16.58 3.05 31.32
C GLU A 584 15.39 3.51 30.46
N PRO A 585 14.15 3.04 30.74
CA PRO A 585 12.95 3.53 30.10
C PRO A 585 12.71 5.02 30.37
N VAL A 586 12.31 5.79 29.35
CA VAL A 586 12.00 7.24 29.50
C VAL A 586 10.57 7.60 29.10
N GLY A 587 9.75 6.56 28.93
CA GLY A 587 8.35 6.60 28.54
C GLY A 587 7.63 5.29 28.84
N LYS A 588 6.32 5.23 28.56
CA LYS A 588 5.50 4.04 28.71
C LYS A 588 5.81 3.02 27.60
N PRO A 589 5.60 1.71 27.82
CA PRO A 589 5.64 0.75 26.73
C PRO A 589 4.51 1.01 25.73
N MET A 590 4.77 0.69 24.46
CA MET A 590 3.75 0.68 23.41
C MET A 590 2.65 -0.34 23.74
N PRO A 591 1.36 0.01 23.66
CA PRO A 591 0.27 -0.88 24.04
C PRO A 591 -0.08 -1.86 22.91
N TRP A 592 0.86 -2.68 22.45
CA TRP A 592 0.68 -3.62 21.32
C TRP A 592 -0.49 -4.60 21.48
N ALA A 593 -0.92 -4.87 22.71
CA ALA A 593 -2.13 -5.67 22.97
C ALA A 593 -3.40 -5.04 22.37
N GLU A 594 -3.43 -3.72 22.18
CA GLU A 594 -4.57 -3.00 21.58
C GLU A 594 -4.61 -3.09 20.06
N TRP A 595 -3.53 -3.51 19.39
CA TRP A 595 -3.42 -3.50 17.94
C TRP A 595 -3.03 -4.85 17.35
N ASN A 596 -4.00 -5.53 16.73
CA ASN A 596 -3.75 -6.69 15.91
C ASN A 596 -3.44 -6.27 14.47
N VAL A 597 -2.15 -6.18 14.13
CA VAL A 597 -1.66 -5.70 12.83
C VAL A 597 -1.97 -6.66 11.67
N ALA A 598 -2.39 -7.89 11.96
CA ALA A 598 -2.73 -8.89 10.95
C ALA A 598 -4.20 -8.84 10.51
N GLU A 599 -5.05 -8.08 11.20
CA GLU A 599 -6.44 -7.89 10.80
C GLU A 599 -6.56 -6.97 9.58
N SER A 600 -7.50 -7.28 8.69
CA SER A 600 -7.77 -6.44 7.52
C SER A 600 -8.36 -5.10 7.93
N VAL A 601 -7.92 -4.04 7.24
CA VAL A 601 -8.40 -2.67 7.39
C VAL A 601 -9.21 -2.31 6.15
N SER A 602 -10.32 -1.59 6.34
CA SER A 602 -11.11 -1.02 5.26
C SER A 602 -11.02 0.51 5.31
N ASN A 603 -10.91 1.15 4.13
CA ASN A 603 -10.96 2.61 3.97
C ASN A 603 -12.30 3.05 3.36
N TYR A 604 -12.94 4.02 4.00
CA TYR A 604 -14.10 4.73 3.46
C TYR A 604 -13.96 6.22 3.67
N VAL A 605 -14.47 7.00 2.71
CA VAL A 605 -14.63 8.44 2.85
C VAL A 605 -16.09 8.75 3.15
N VAL A 606 -16.31 9.40 4.28
CA VAL A 606 -17.60 9.93 4.73
C VAL A 606 -17.68 11.41 4.36
N HIS A 607 -18.67 11.77 3.56
CA HIS A 607 -19.01 13.14 3.25
C HIS A 607 -20.11 13.63 4.21
N LEU A 608 -19.80 14.64 5.02
CA LEU A 608 -20.82 15.36 5.78
C LEU A 608 -21.15 16.67 5.05
N SER A 609 -22.42 16.88 4.72
CA SER A 609 -22.88 18.11 4.08
C SER A 609 -22.69 19.33 4.99
N GLN A 610 -22.78 20.53 4.41
CA GLN A 610 -22.71 21.78 5.20
C GLN A 610 -23.79 21.81 6.30
N GLU A 611 -25.02 21.38 5.98
CA GLU A 611 -26.14 21.33 6.92
C GLU A 611 -25.86 20.36 8.07
N GLN A 612 -25.30 19.20 7.76
CA GLN A 612 -24.91 18.18 8.75
C GLN A 612 -23.80 18.70 9.68
N VAL A 613 -22.79 19.38 9.13
CA VAL A 613 -21.74 20.03 9.92
C VAL A 613 -22.33 21.12 10.83
N ILE A 614 -23.25 21.94 10.33
CA ILE A 614 -23.93 22.97 11.13
C ILE A 614 -24.77 22.33 12.24
N CYS A 615 -25.47 21.23 11.95
CA CYS A 615 -26.25 20.48 12.93
C CYS A 615 -25.35 19.98 14.08
N LEU A 616 -24.23 19.32 13.76
CA LEU A 616 -23.25 18.86 14.76
C LEU A 616 -22.69 20.02 15.57
N TRP A 617 -22.33 21.11 14.91
CA TRP A 617 -21.77 22.29 15.56
C TRP A 617 -22.76 22.92 16.54
N LYS A 618 -24.04 23.04 16.16
CA LYS A 618 -25.11 23.52 17.06
C LYS A 618 -25.31 22.58 18.25
N ARG A 619 -25.34 21.25 18.01
CA ARG A 619 -25.47 20.24 19.07
C ARG A 619 -24.34 20.32 20.08
N ALA A 620 -23.09 20.37 19.61
CA ALA A 620 -21.93 20.49 20.45
C ALA A 620 -21.99 21.77 21.30
N ASN A 621 -22.46 22.90 20.75
CA ASN A 621 -22.52 24.17 21.46
C ASN A 621 -23.75 24.37 22.35
N LYS A 622 -24.83 23.59 22.20
CA LYS A 622 -26.13 23.84 22.88
C LYS A 622 -26.03 24.07 24.40
N ASN A 623 -25.20 23.29 25.08
CA ASN A 623 -24.98 23.38 26.53
C ASN A 623 -23.51 23.64 26.88
N SER A 624 -22.73 24.17 25.94
CA SER A 624 -21.30 24.44 26.17
C SER A 624 -21.11 25.77 26.89
N SER A 625 -20.20 25.81 27.88
CA SER A 625 -19.78 27.04 28.54
C SER A 625 -18.76 27.86 27.72
N GLN A 626 -18.24 27.30 26.63
CA GLN A 626 -17.30 27.94 25.72
C GLN A 626 -17.68 27.71 24.25
N LYS A 627 -17.23 28.61 23.37
CA LYS A 627 -17.44 28.45 21.93
C LYS A 627 -16.58 27.30 21.38
N LEU A 628 -17.24 26.26 20.87
CA LEU A 628 -16.62 25.13 20.20
C LEU A 628 -16.62 25.36 18.69
N SER A 629 -15.57 24.89 17.99
CA SER A 629 -15.49 25.00 16.53
C SER A 629 -16.23 23.87 15.82
N GLN A 630 -16.47 24.05 14.51
CA GLN A 630 -16.97 22.96 13.66
C GLN A 630 -16.00 21.77 13.64
N HIS A 631 -14.69 22.00 13.65
CA HIS A 631 -13.70 20.92 13.72
C HIS A 631 -13.83 20.12 15.02
N ASP A 632 -14.02 20.80 16.16
CA ASP A 632 -14.20 20.13 17.47
C ASP A 632 -15.44 19.21 17.41
N ALA A 633 -16.53 19.70 16.82
CA ALA A 633 -17.77 18.94 16.68
C ALA A 633 -17.64 17.76 15.72
N ILE A 634 -17.01 17.95 14.55
CA ILE A 634 -16.78 16.88 13.56
C ILE A 634 -15.88 15.79 14.16
N LEU A 635 -14.74 16.17 14.73
CA LEU A 635 -13.80 15.21 15.33
C LEU A 635 -14.47 14.40 16.44
N SER A 636 -15.19 15.08 17.34
CA SER A 636 -15.93 14.41 18.42
C SER A 636 -16.95 13.43 17.90
N HIS A 637 -17.71 13.83 16.87
CA HIS A 637 -18.72 12.99 16.25
C HIS A 637 -18.11 11.72 15.64
N ILE A 638 -17.06 11.85 14.83
CA ILE A 638 -16.39 10.73 14.17
C ILE A 638 -15.76 9.80 15.22
N TRP A 639 -15.09 10.35 16.23
CA TRP A 639 -14.50 9.56 17.32
C TRP A 639 -15.56 8.76 18.09
N SER A 640 -16.70 9.38 18.41
CA SER A 640 -17.86 8.72 19.02
C SER A 640 -18.42 7.60 18.16
N CYS A 641 -18.53 7.80 16.84
CA CYS A 641 -19.01 6.77 15.91
C CYS A 641 -18.04 5.57 15.84
N ILE A 642 -16.73 5.82 15.77
CA ILE A 642 -15.71 4.76 15.78
C ILE A 642 -15.74 4.00 17.11
N ALA A 643 -15.89 4.69 18.24
CA ALA A 643 -15.98 4.05 19.56
C ALA A 643 -17.19 3.10 19.67
N ARG A 644 -18.36 3.50 19.16
CA ARG A 644 -19.55 2.62 19.06
C ARG A 644 -19.34 1.45 18.09
N ALA A 645 -18.77 1.73 16.91
CA ALA A 645 -18.47 0.69 15.93
C ALA A 645 -17.56 -0.41 16.51
N ARG A 646 -16.64 -0.05 17.41
CA ARG A 646 -15.75 -0.97 18.14
C ARG A 646 -16.41 -1.65 19.35
N GLY A 647 -17.64 -1.29 19.71
CA GLY A 647 -18.41 -1.88 20.81
C GLY A 647 -17.93 -1.46 22.20
N LEU A 648 -17.54 -0.18 22.37
CA LEU A 648 -16.94 0.35 23.60
C LEU A 648 -17.94 1.08 24.52
N GLU A 649 -19.25 0.95 24.31
CA GLU A 649 -20.30 1.67 25.03
C GLU A 649 -20.33 1.38 26.53
N LYS A 650 -19.85 0.20 26.94
CA LYS A 650 -19.79 -0.24 28.34
C LYS A 650 -18.39 -0.20 28.93
N ASP A 651 -17.40 0.22 28.14
CA ASP A 651 -15.99 0.21 28.52
C ASP A 651 -15.65 1.48 29.30
N THR A 652 -15.22 1.34 30.55
CA THR A 652 -14.86 2.47 31.42
C THR A 652 -13.39 2.89 31.26
N ASP A 653 -12.58 2.09 30.57
CA ASP A 653 -11.18 2.41 30.34
C ASP A 653 -11.04 3.59 29.37
N PRO A 654 -9.89 4.29 29.39
CA PRO A 654 -9.62 5.37 28.46
C PRO A 654 -9.62 4.92 26.99
N ILE A 655 -10.18 5.76 26.12
CA ILE A 655 -9.96 5.75 24.68
C ILE A 655 -9.23 7.04 24.30
N HIS A 656 -8.39 6.95 23.28
CA HIS A 656 -7.46 8.00 22.89
C HIS A 656 -7.73 8.47 21.45
N CYS A 657 -7.76 9.79 21.28
CA CYS A 657 -7.72 10.45 19.98
C CYS A 657 -6.42 11.24 19.87
N ASP A 658 -5.48 10.69 19.11
CA ASP A 658 -4.16 11.25 18.84
C ASP A 658 -4.27 12.25 17.69
N LEU A 659 -4.50 13.53 17.99
CA LEU A 659 -4.69 14.57 16.98
C LEU A 659 -3.34 15.22 16.61
N VAL A 660 -2.99 15.19 15.33
CA VAL A 660 -1.84 15.89 14.79
C VAL A 660 -2.09 17.41 14.81
N TYR A 661 -1.14 18.15 15.35
CA TYR A 661 -1.17 19.61 15.45
C TYR A 661 0.10 20.23 14.88
N GLY A 662 -0.06 21.14 13.91
CA GLY A 662 1.03 21.95 13.37
C GLY A 662 1.31 23.17 14.25
N VAL A 663 2.56 23.33 14.70
CA VAL A 663 2.92 24.33 15.72
C VAL A 663 3.17 25.74 15.16
N ARG A 664 3.06 25.95 13.84
CA ARG A 664 3.27 27.27 13.20
C ARG A 664 2.45 28.37 13.86
N SER A 665 1.18 28.09 14.16
CA SER A 665 0.27 29.05 14.79
C SER A 665 0.65 29.41 16.24
N SER A 666 1.21 28.47 17.01
CA SER A 666 1.71 28.74 18.37
C SER A 666 2.83 29.79 18.38
N PHE A 667 3.66 29.82 17.35
CA PHE A 667 4.82 30.70 17.28
C PHE A 667 4.70 31.83 16.24
N GLN A 668 3.51 32.02 15.67
CA GLN A 668 3.24 33.03 14.63
C GLN A 668 4.20 32.89 13.42
N LEU A 669 4.62 31.66 13.12
CA LEU A 669 5.38 31.38 11.92
C LEU A 669 4.46 31.53 10.71
N LYS A 670 5.01 32.04 9.60
CA LYS A 670 4.26 32.17 8.35
C LYS A 670 3.82 30.81 7.82
N GLU A 671 2.74 30.78 7.04
CA GLU A 671 2.22 29.53 6.45
C GLU A 671 3.20 28.88 5.47
N ASP A 672 4.07 29.68 4.85
CA ASP A 672 5.16 29.22 3.98
C ASP A 672 6.43 28.83 4.75
N PHE A 673 6.37 28.71 6.08
CA PHE A 673 7.44 28.09 6.87
C PHE A 673 7.57 26.60 6.54
N PHE A 674 8.74 26.23 6.04
CA PHE A 674 9.07 24.89 5.56
C PHE A 674 9.36 23.88 6.67
N GLY A 675 9.04 22.62 6.39
CA GLY A 675 9.28 21.48 7.28
C GLY A 675 8.00 20.74 7.65
N SER A 676 8.13 19.88 8.64
CA SER A 676 7.07 19.15 9.35
C SER A 676 7.04 19.48 10.84
N PRO A 677 6.77 20.74 11.24
CA PRO A 677 6.71 21.13 12.63
C PRO A 677 5.38 20.68 13.27
N VAL A 678 5.24 19.38 13.51
CA VAL A 678 4.02 18.75 14.03
C VAL A 678 4.27 17.99 15.34
N VAL A 679 3.24 17.94 16.18
CA VAL A 679 3.16 17.09 17.38
C VAL A 679 1.85 16.30 17.36
N MET A 680 1.75 15.24 18.15
CA MET A 680 0.50 14.48 18.33
C MET A 680 0.00 14.65 19.75
N MET A 681 -1.16 15.28 19.93
CA MET A 681 -1.79 15.45 21.24
C MET A 681 -2.72 14.28 21.56
N ASN A 682 -2.72 13.82 22.80
CA ASN A 682 -3.61 12.78 23.32
C ASN A 682 -4.87 13.43 23.90
N ILE A 683 -5.99 13.29 23.20
CA ILE A 683 -7.32 13.61 23.73
C ILE A 683 -7.87 12.33 24.35
N GLU A 684 -8.03 12.33 25.67
CA GLU A 684 -8.36 11.14 26.46
C GLU A 684 -9.68 11.32 27.23
N LEU A 685 -10.56 10.31 27.14
CA LEU A 685 -11.81 10.19 27.90
C LEU A 685 -12.15 8.70 28.13
N PRO A 686 -12.98 8.35 29.12
CA PRO A 686 -13.55 7.00 29.21
C PRO A 686 -14.32 6.62 27.95
N ALA A 687 -14.12 5.41 27.44
CA ALA A 687 -14.69 4.99 26.16
C ALA A 687 -16.22 5.01 26.15
N CYS A 688 -16.86 4.63 27.25
CA CYS A 688 -18.31 4.70 27.43
C CYS A 688 -18.85 6.13 27.35
N GLN A 689 -18.08 7.13 27.80
CA GLN A 689 -18.46 8.54 27.67
C GLN A 689 -18.35 9.01 26.22
N VAL A 690 -17.29 8.63 25.52
CA VAL A 690 -17.10 8.97 24.10
C VAL A 690 -18.16 8.32 23.22
N ALA A 691 -18.49 7.05 23.48
CA ALA A 691 -19.49 6.32 22.70
C ALA A 691 -20.93 6.79 22.95
N ASN A 692 -21.22 7.44 24.09
CA ASN A 692 -22.56 7.90 24.45
C ASN A 692 -23.04 9.04 23.53
N PRO A 693 -24.17 8.88 22.81
CA PRO A 693 -24.71 9.89 21.88
C PRO A 693 -25.02 11.25 22.52
N SER A 694 -25.25 11.29 23.83
CA SER A 694 -25.58 12.52 24.55
C SER A 694 -24.35 13.33 24.98
N SER A 695 -23.13 12.79 24.81
CA SER A 695 -21.89 13.37 25.32
C SER A 695 -21.17 14.30 24.34
N ILE A 696 -21.72 14.59 23.15
CA ILE A 696 -21.02 15.35 22.09
C ILE A 696 -20.44 16.69 22.59
N THR A 697 -21.15 17.42 23.45
CA THR A 697 -20.67 18.67 24.06
C THR A 697 -19.45 18.44 24.96
N GLN A 698 -19.46 17.38 25.76
CA GLN A 698 -18.37 17.05 26.66
C GLN A 698 -17.12 16.61 25.88
N VAL A 699 -17.30 15.74 24.88
CA VAL A 699 -16.20 15.26 24.02
C VAL A 699 -15.57 16.44 23.27
N ALA A 700 -16.38 17.29 22.63
CA ALA A 700 -15.89 18.47 21.91
C ALA A 700 -15.22 19.50 22.83
N THR A 701 -15.71 19.63 24.06
CA THR A 701 -15.06 20.45 25.09
C THR A 701 -13.67 19.90 25.44
N GLN A 702 -13.52 18.59 25.57
CA GLN A 702 -12.22 17.98 25.85
C GLN A 702 -11.23 18.16 24.69
N VAL A 703 -11.69 18.01 23.44
CA VAL A 703 -10.90 18.35 22.24
C VAL A 703 -10.40 19.79 22.32
N ARG A 704 -11.30 20.75 22.57
CA ARG A 704 -10.97 22.19 22.66
C ARG A 704 -10.00 22.50 23.79
N ASN A 705 -10.17 21.89 24.96
CA ASN A 705 -9.31 22.14 26.12
C ASN A 705 -7.89 21.59 25.91
N THR A 706 -7.79 20.39 25.35
CA THR A 706 -6.50 19.77 25.00
C THR A 706 -5.77 20.62 23.97
N LEU A 707 -6.47 21.04 22.90
CA LEU A 707 -5.91 21.92 21.88
C LEU A 707 -5.43 23.24 22.46
N LYS A 708 -6.22 23.90 23.32
CA LYS A 708 -5.79 25.14 23.99
C LYS A 708 -4.49 24.95 24.78
N THR A 709 -4.40 23.86 25.54
CA THR A 709 -3.20 23.54 26.34
C THR A 709 -1.98 23.33 25.45
N ILE A 710 -2.11 22.56 24.37
CA ILE A 710 -1.02 22.27 23.45
C ILE A 710 -0.66 23.50 22.61
N SER A 711 -1.63 24.26 22.13
CA SER A 711 -1.38 25.43 21.29
C SER A 711 -0.72 26.60 22.03
N ASP A 712 -0.66 26.56 23.37
CA ASP A 712 0.00 27.59 24.17
C ASP A 712 1.49 27.68 23.82
N PRO A 713 2.00 28.87 23.45
CA PRO A 713 3.39 29.03 23.01
C PRO A 713 4.40 28.59 24.08
N SER A 714 4.12 28.81 25.37
CA SER A 714 5.04 28.45 26.45
C SER A 714 5.13 26.94 26.66
N ASN A 715 4.02 26.22 26.44
CA ASN A 715 4.01 24.76 26.49
C ASN A 715 4.77 24.15 25.32
N MET A 716 4.59 24.66 24.10
CA MET A 716 5.37 24.20 22.94
C MET A 716 6.84 24.57 23.06
N ALA A 717 7.18 25.74 23.60
CA ALA A 717 8.56 26.13 23.87
C ALA A 717 9.24 25.19 24.88
N ALA A 718 8.53 24.77 25.93
CA ALA A 718 9.00 23.77 26.87
C ALA A 718 9.15 22.38 26.22
N HIS A 719 8.25 22.02 25.31
CA HIS A 719 8.35 20.77 24.57
C HIS A 719 9.58 20.73 23.63
N LEU A 720 9.85 21.82 22.90
CA LEU A 720 11.05 21.96 22.08
C LEU A 720 12.32 21.84 22.93
N HIS A 721 12.35 22.46 24.11
CA HIS A 721 13.45 22.26 25.06
C HIS A 721 13.63 20.78 25.39
N SER A 722 12.55 20.09 25.77
CA SER A 722 12.60 18.65 26.08
C SER A 722 13.14 17.82 24.93
N LEU A 723 12.67 18.05 23.70
CA LEU A 723 13.15 17.37 22.50
C LEU A 723 14.64 17.63 22.23
N ALA A 724 15.16 18.83 22.55
CA ALA A 724 16.58 19.14 22.37
C ALA A 724 17.48 18.18 23.16
N PHE A 725 17.02 17.70 24.32
CA PHE A 725 17.79 16.82 25.22
C PHE A 725 17.41 15.33 25.13
N GLU A 726 16.42 14.96 24.31
CA GLU A 726 16.18 13.55 24.00
C GLU A 726 17.37 12.95 23.25
N LYS A 727 17.81 11.75 23.67
CA LYS A 727 18.95 11.01 23.06
C LYS A 727 18.79 10.84 21.55
N SER A 728 17.54 10.69 21.11
CA SER A 728 17.12 10.66 19.70
C SER A 728 15.71 11.25 19.63
N PRO A 729 15.43 12.16 18.67
CA PRO A 729 14.07 12.70 18.48
C PRO A 729 13.06 11.61 18.08
N GLN A 730 13.53 10.46 17.58
CA GLN A 730 12.71 9.36 17.10
C GLN A 730 12.44 8.28 18.16
N ARG A 731 13.02 8.41 19.37
CA ARG A 731 12.81 7.44 20.45
C ARG A 731 11.38 7.44 20.98
N ILE A 732 10.79 8.63 21.07
CA ILE A 732 9.45 8.80 21.64
C ILE A 732 8.42 8.88 20.52
N TRP A 733 7.40 8.03 20.64
CA TRP A 733 6.20 8.10 19.82
C TRP A 733 5.06 8.71 20.63
N GLN A 734 4.34 9.64 20.00
CA GLN A 734 3.31 10.47 20.66
C GLN A 734 1.88 10.02 20.35
N ALA A 735 1.70 8.94 19.60
CA ALA A 735 0.39 8.40 19.23
C ALA A 735 0.37 6.87 19.43
N PHE A 736 -0.76 6.23 19.15
CA PHE A 736 -0.81 4.80 18.85
C PHE A 736 -1.98 4.49 17.91
N LEU A 737 -2.17 3.22 17.56
CA LEU A 737 -3.20 2.75 16.64
C LEU A 737 -3.89 1.51 17.24
N GLY A 738 -4.98 1.05 16.62
CA GLY A 738 -5.72 -0.12 17.09
C GLY A 738 -6.99 0.20 17.86
N ARG A 739 -7.45 -0.73 18.71
CA ARG A 739 -8.82 -0.75 19.26
C ARG A 739 -9.18 0.50 20.07
N ARG A 740 -8.29 0.99 20.93
CA ARG A 740 -8.55 2.15 21.79
C ARG A 740 -7.89 3.45 21.33
N HIS A 741 -7.30 3.46 20.14
CA HIS A 741 -6.64 4.63 19.59
C HIS A 741 -7.19 4.99 18.20
N ILE A 742 -7.23 6.29 17.91
CA ILE A 742 -7.31 6.81 16.55
C ILE A 742 -6.22 7.85 16.37
N LEU A 743 -5.55 7.86 15.22
CA LEU A 743 -4.60 8.88 14.81
C LEU A 743 -5.26 9.77 13.77
N VAL A 744 -5.44 11.03 14.12
CA VAL A 744 -6.20 11.99 13.30
C VAL A 744 -5.27 13.03 12.74
N THR A 745 -5.24 13.13 11.41
CA THR A 745 -4.65 14.26 10.69
C THR A 745 -5.74 15.13 10.08
N THR A 746 -5.50 16.43 9.98
CA THR A 746 -6.50 17.39 9.50
C THR A 746 -5.87 18.33 8.49
N TRP A 747 -6.48 18.38 7.30
CA TRP A 747 -6.11 19.32 6.22
C TRP A 747 -7.19 20.41 6.09
N ALA A 748 -7.97 20.61 7.15
CA ALA A 748 -8.94 21.69 7.24
C ALA A 748 -8.24 23.05 7.10
N ARG A 749 -8.81 23.93 6.26
CA ARG A 749 -8.32 25.29 5.98
C ARG A 749 -7.00 25.33 5.23
N ALA A 750 -6.53 24.19 4.73
CA ALA A 750 -5.30 24.14 3.96
C ALA A 750 -5.52 24.61 2.51
N GLY A 751 -6.78 24.79 2.09
CA GLY A 751 -7.16 25.22 0.75
C GLY A 751 -6.72 24.18 -0.28
N ILE A 752 -7.12 22.92 -0.06
CA ILE A 752 -6.64 21.76 -0.82
C ILE A 752 -7.07 21.83 -2.30
N TYR A 753 -8.18 22.52 -2.57
CA TYR A 753 -8.73 22.75 -3.91
C TYR A 753 -8.31 24.10 -4.52
N ASP A 754 -7.57 24.94 -3.79
CA ASP A 754 -7.12 26.28 -4.24
C ASP A 754 -5.87 26.20 -5.14
N VAL A 755 -5.78 25.16 -5.97
CA VAL A 755 -4.64 24.90 -6.85
C VAL A 755 -5.07 25.14 -8.29
N ASP A 756 -4.64 26.25 -8.87
CA ASP A 756 -4.95 26.64 -10.25
C ASP A 756 -3.68 26.89 -11.05
N PHE A 757 -3.33 25.98 -11.95
CA PHE A 757 -2.13 26.11 -12.78
C PHE A 757 -2.29 27.10 -13.96
N GLY A 758 -3.46 27.70 -14.16
CA GLY A 758 -3.74 28.64 -15.26
C GLY A 758 -4.30 28.00 -16.52
N PHE A 759 -4.66 26.72 -16.45
CA PHE A 759 -5.15 25.94 -17.59
C PHE A 759 -6.66 26.08 -17.83
N GLY A 760 -7.37 26.77 -16.92
CA GLY A 760 -8.82 26.76 -16.83
C GLY A 760 -9.40 25.39 -16.43
N SER A 761 -8.56 24.52 -15.84
CA SER A 761 -8.96 23.23 -15.30
C SER A 761 -9.33 23.36 -13.82
N MET A 762 -10.42 22.73 -13.41
CA MET A 762 -10.86 22.67 -12.02
C MET A 762 -10.33 21.39 -11.35
N CYS A 763 -9.90 21.48 -10.08
CA CYS A 763 -9.61 20.29 -9.28
C CYS A 763 -10.92 19.61 -8.86
N ARG A 764 -11.22 18.43 -9.43
CA ARG A 764 -12.41 17.63 -9.13
C ARG A 764 -12.33 16.97 -7.76
N TYR A 765 -11.18 16.40 -7.42
CA TYR A 765 -10.96 15.69 -6.16
C TYR A 765 -9.49 15.74 -5.76
N ALA A 766 -9.22 15.75 -4.46
CA ALA A 766 -7.87 15.63 -3.93
C ALA A 766 -7.84 14.55 -2.86
N GLU A 767 -7.04 13.51 -3.05
CA GLU A 767 -6.86 12.43 -2.08
C GLU A 767 -5.65 12.72 -1.19
N GLY A 768 -5.86 12.64 0.13
CA GLY A 768 -4.77 12.69 1.09
C GLY A 768 -4.31 11.28 1.39
N VAL A 769 -3.07 10.97 1.03
CA VAL A 769 -2.54 9.60 1.14
C VAL A 769 -2.09 9.36 2.58
N VAL A 770 -2.84 8.50 3.29
CA VAL A 770 -2.47 8.01 4.62
C VAL A 770 -2.28 6.49 4.61
N PRO A 771 -1.43 5.92 5.48
CA PRO A 771 -1.27 4.47 5.55
C PRO A 771 -2.57 3.74 5.89
N GLU A 772 -2.80 2.58 5.28
CA GLU A 772 -3.94 1.71 5.61
C GLU A 772 -3.72 0.98 6.94
N MET A 773 -3.95 1.68 8.05
CA MET A 773 -3.79 1.17 9.40
C MET A 773 -5.04 1.43 10.25
N ASP A 774 -5.36 0.50 11.16
CA ASP A 774 -6.54 0.61 12.03
C ASP A 774 -6.46 1.81 12.99
N GLY A 775 -7.36 2.76 12.81
CA GLY A 775 -7.45 3.99 13.60
C GLY A 775 -6.98 5.24 12.86
N ASN A 776 -6.46 5.15 11.63
CA ASN A 776 -6.10 6.34 10.87
C ASN A 776 -7.35 7.08 10.38
N VAL A 777 -7.39 8.40 10.62
CA VAL A 777 -8.49 9.28 10.18
C VAL A 777 -7.89 10.54 9.57
N LEU A 778 -8.40 10.94 8.40
CA LEU A 778 -8.07 12.21 7.74
C LEU A 778 -9.34 13.05 7.59
N ILE A 779 -9.36 14.24 8.18
CA ILE A 779 -10.44 15.24 7.99
C ILE A 779 -9.95 16.29 6.99
N LYS A 780 -10.70 16.52 5.91
CA LYS A 780 -10.37 17.52 4.90
C LYS A 780 -11.58 18.25 4.35
N GLU A 781 -11.30 19.35 3.65
CA GLU A 781 -12.28 20.08 2.84
C GLU A 781 -12.92 19.14 1.80
N ALA A 782 -14.22 19.34 1.52
CA ALA A 782 -14.89 18.71 0.40
C ALA A 782 -14.76 19.56 -0.87
N SER A 783 -14.77 18.88 -2.03
CA SER A 783 -14.69 19.55 -3.33
C SER A 783 -15.92 20.42 -3.58
N GLY A 784 -15.71 21.59 -4.19
CA GLY A 784 -16.75 22.54 -4.53
C GLY A 784 -16.19 23.94 -4.80
N PRO A 785 -17.07 24.94 -5.04
CA PRO A 785 -16.66 26.32 -5.28
C PRO A 785 -15.92 26.91 -4.08
N LEU A 786 -15.11 27.95 -4.32
CA LEU A 786 -14.43 28.69 -3.25
C LEU A 786 -15.45 29.23 -2.23
N GLY A 787 -15.36 28.72 -1.01
CA GLY A 787 -16.20 29.12 0.12
C GLY A 787 -15.52 30.17 1.01
N LYS A 788 -16.30 30.80 1.88
CA LYS A 788 -15.77 31.68 2.94
C LYS A 788 -15.20 30.85 4.11
N TYR A 789 -15.81 29.69 4.37
CA TYR A 789 -15.37 28.73 5.37
C TYR A 789 -15.01 27.41 4.70
N TRP A 790 -14.00 26.73 5.25
CA TRP A 790 -13.51 25.45 4.75
C TRP A 790 -14.56 24.31 4.76
N THR A 791 -15.70 24.51 5.43
CA THR A 791 -16.82 23.57 5.49
C THR A 791 -18.00 23.94 4.59
N ASP A 792 -17.89 25.00 3.79
CA ASP A 792 -19.03 25.51 3.00
C ASP A 792 -19.53 24.50 1.95
N ASN A 793 -18.63 23.65 1.46
CA ASN A 793 -18.98 22.54 0.55
C ASN A 793 -19.20 21.22 1.30
N GLY A 794 -19.32 21.25 2.63
CA GLY A 794 -19.23 20.07 3.48
C GLY A 794 -17.77 19.68 3.78
N VAL A 795 -17.59 18.48 4.32
CA VAL A 795 -16.28 17.92 4.68
C VAL A 795 -16.19 16.45 4.27
N ASP A 796 -15.01 16.03 3.86
CA ASP A 796 -14.69 14.63 3.59
C ASP A 796 -13.82 14.09 4.73
N ILE A 797 -14.21 12.95 5.29
CA ILE A 797 -13.49 12.24 6.35
C ILE A 797 -13.11 10.86 5.85
N SER A 798 -11.83 10.62 5.58
CA SER A 798 -11.31 9.28 5.33
C SER A 798 -11.10 8.56 6.66
N ILE A 799 -11.64 7.35 6.77
CA ILE A 799 -11.62 6.52 7.98
C ILE A 799 -11.06 5.15 7.62
N HIS A 800 -9.96 4.78 8.27
CA HIS A 800 -9.32 3.47 8.15
C HIS A 800 -9.45 2.75 9.49
N ILE A 801 -10.30 1.72 9.56
CA ILE A 801 -10.46 0.88 10.75
C ILE A 801 -10.58 -0.59 10.34
N ARG A 802 -10.47 -1.51 11.30
CA ARG A 802 -10.70 -2.95 11.07
C ARG A 802 -11.98 -3.17 10.25
N SER A 803 -11.92 -4.04 9.25
CA SER A 803 -13.04 -4.23 8.31
C SER A 803 -14.36 -4.56 9.01
N ARG A 804 -14.32 -5.35 10.09
CA ARG A 804 -15.51 -5.70 10.90
C ARG A 804 -16.10 -4.53 11.68
N ASP A 805 -15.25 -3.59 12.10
CA ASP A 805 -15.70 -2.38 12.78
C ASP A 805 -16.23 -1.37 11.75
N MET A 806 -15.63 -1.32 10.55
CA MET A 806 -16.17 -0.55 9.43
C MET A 806 -17.59 -0.99 9.05
N GLU A 807 -17.84 -2.30 8.97
CA GLU A 807 -19.20 -2.83 8.72
C GLU A 807 -20.23 -2.36 9.77
N ARG A 808 -19.80 -2.17 11.02
CA ARG A 808 -20.65 -1.64 12.09
C ARG A 808 -20.81 -0.12 11.98
N LEU A 809 -19.74 0.60 11.67
CA LEU A 809 -19.77 2.04 11.42
C LEU A 809 -20.75 2.40 10.31
N ILE A 810 -20.76 1.63 9.22
CA ILE A 810 -21.70 1.79 8.08
C ILE A 810 -23.15 1.71 8.51
N ARG A 811 -23.43 0.89 9.53
CA ARG A 811 -24.78 0.67 10.06
C ARG A 811 -25.09 1.57 11.25
N ASP A 812 -24.18 2.45 11.68
CA ASP A 812 -24.43 3.36 12.79
C ASP A 812 -25.45 4.42 12.36
N PRO A 813 -26.67 4.42 12.94
CA PRO A 813 -27.72 5.36 12.56
C PRO A 813 -27.39 6.81 12.90
N LEU A 814 -26.36 7.04 13.74
CA LEU A 814 -25.91 8.38 14.12
C LEU A 814 -24.80 8.91 13.21
N LEU A 815 -24.21 8.10 12.33
CA LEU A 815 -23.10 8.53 11.48
C LEU A 815 -23.45 9.79 10.68
N PHE A 816 -24.65 9.82 10.10
CA PHE A 816 -25.18 10.98 9.39
C PHE A 816 -26.17 11.75 10.28
N PRO A 817 -25.79 12.93 10.80
CA PRO A 817 -26.64 13.69 11.69
C PRO A 817 -27.82 14.30 10.91
N VAL A 818 -29.04 13.97 11.32
CA VAL A 818 -30.28 14.61 10.84
C VAL A 818 -30.76 15.63 11.87
N ASP A 819 -31.40 16.73 11.46
CA ASP A 819 -32.09 17.60 12.43
C ASP A 819 -33.20 16.80 13.13
N ALA A 820 -33.31 16.99 14.46
CA ALA A 820 -34.27 16.26 15.31
C ALA A 820 -35.62 16.95 15.34
#